data_AF-Q8TNG2-F1
#
_entry.id   AF-Q8TNG2-F1
#
_cell.length_a   1.000
_cell.length_b   1.000
_cell.length_c   1.000
_cell.angle_alpha   90.00
_cell.angle_beta   90.00
_cell.angle_gamma   90.00
#
_symmetry.space_group_name_H-M   'P 1'
#
loop_
_entity.id
_entity.type
_entity.pdbx_description
1 polymer ?
#
loop_
_entity_poly.entity_id
_entity_poly.type
_entity_poly.pdbx_seq_one_letter_code
_entity_poly.pdbx_strand_id
1 'polypeptide(L)'
;MVEYPETQVLKADTKADMSLSEKLQLVASIFASKEVTDAVMEKIKELHPQKMNASNVLILTGDDKDKANINIIGIFSTSGRDIAALAERIAAGLTTIAEKSVKPLIEKRQLVAGIFASKAASDAAMEKIKSLGPQLQKVNASNILVLAKDDKGKVDINIIDIGSTSRMNIAALAERIAEDIITVASKPVGSPTELNVQVTHLGHALNPGSVAIGLFVDPQYADKIKDGIEKAGAQVLTAEDLKRIGAGLGVVEGTNDLAVKAAAAPQTELQAAPVIFDWQEEYAYSLGLQAFIYGFPYVYNALTRYKWTNLPQDPKRVPYAPVNHFWHATELIDATYRDGGCPNNDTLYSIAWVDLSKEPVILSVPEIPADRYWTFELSTFTSDNFAYVGKRVGSKAGNYALIGPDWLGDLPGDVTAVTPSSPTPWILILGRTLADGVDDLPSVHALQAQYRLTPLSLWGKPEVKLPENRDVYKPAVALAGSKDPLGPWKTLNAMLAENPPAAHHEVLLKQFATIGIGPGLDIEQQPEVVKRALQRVLGVGIPLLRQQFMSGVWAKFVNGWRYPPSNEGRFGDEFLLRAADQSLAGIVANDPIEAVYLVNLTDNSGEPLTSAHRYELTFPGNFEPPVDAFWSVTIYGTDNNLIPNQINRYSIGNRSPGVKKNEDGGTTFYLQSESPDPDKESNWLPTGNGAWFTILRMYIPHPEVVNAEWKCPSIVKVD
;
A
#
# COMPACT_ATOMS: atom_id res chain seq x y z
N MET A 1 11.72 -9.86 -53.16
CA MET A 1 11.90 -9.25 -51.83
C MET A 1 11.45 -7.81 -51.95
N VAL A 2 10.45 -7.42 -51.16
CA VAL A 2 10.09 -6.02 -50.91
C VAL A 2 10.42 -5.83 -49.43
N GLU A 3 11.34 -4.93 -49.10
CA GLU A 3 11.75 -4.68 -47.71
C GLU A 3 10.80 -3.67 -47.06
N TYR A 4 10.25 -4.04 -45.89
CA TYR A 4 9.61 -3.11 -44.98
C TYR A 4 10.62 -2.70 -43.89
N PRO A 5 10.69 -1.42 -43.51
CA PRO A 5 11.76 -0.86 -42.68
C PRO A 5 11.81 -1.38 -41.24
N GLU A 6 10.84 -2.19 -40.81
CA GLU A 6 10.74 -2.74 -39.46
C GLU A 6 10.79 -4.28 -39.40
N THR A 7 11.37 -4.92 -40.43
CA THR A 7 11.46 -6.40 -40.47
C THR A 7 12.91 -6.85 -40.36
N GLN A 8 13.26 -7.57 -39.28
CA GLN A 8 14.54 -8.28 -39.20
C GLN A 8 14.37 -9.73 -39.66
N VAL A 9 15.22 -10.14 -40.61
CA VAL A 9 15.31 -11.53 -41.10
C VAL A 9 16.57 -12.16 -40.55
N LEU A 10 16.43 -13.21 -39.76
CA LEU A 10 17.56 -13.94 -39.17
C LEU A 10 17.84 -15.21 -39.97
N LYS A 11 19.10 -15.39 -40.41
CA LYS A 11 19.61 -16.64 -41.00
C LYS A 11 20.74 -17.17 -40.15
N ALA A 12 20.60 -18.39 -39.64
CA ALA A 12 21.65 -19.08 -38.92
C ALA A 12 22.25 -20.19 -39.80
N ASP A 13 23.56 -20.14 -40.02
CA ASP A 13 24.33 -21.20 -40.70
C ASP A 13 25.18 -21.90 -39.65
N THR A 14 24.79 -23.10 -39.24
CA THR A 14 25.46 -23.86 -38.17
C THR A 14 26.48 -24.84 -38.76
N LYS A 15 27.77 -24.65 -38.45
CA LYS A 15 28.81 -25.67 -38.66
C LYS A 15 29.57 -25.96 -37.36
N ALA A 16 29.27 -27.10 -36.75
CA ALA A 16 30.22 -28.06 -36.20
C ALA A 16 29.48 -29.40 -36.03
N ASP A 17 30.16 -30.50 -36.33
CA ASP A 17 29.66 -31.81 -36.79
C ASP A 17 28.63 -32.53 -35.90
N MET A 18 27.54 -33.06 -36.52
CA MET A 18 27.39 -34.50 -36.79
C MET A 18 26.11 -34.90 -37.58
N SER A 19 26.34 -35.82 -38.54
CA SER A 19 25.52 -36.72 -39.40
C SER A 19 24.26 -36.26 -40.17
N LEU A 20 24.45 -36.18 -41.49
CA LEU A 20 23.63 -36.65 -42.62
C LEU A 20 22.17 -37.14 -42.38
N SER A 21 21.22 -36.24 -42.12
CA SER A 21 19.91 -36.22 -42.80
C SER A 21 19.17 -34.90 -42.51
N GLU A 22 18.94 -34.16 -43.61
CA GLU A 22 17.95 -33.09 -43.78
C GLU A 22 18.20 -31.73 -43.08
N LYS A 23 18.76 -30.81 -43.87
CA LYS A 23 18.90 -29.38 -43.63
C LYS A 23 17.53 -28.69 -43.72
N LEU A 24 16.87 -28.44 -42.58
CA LEU A 24 15.79 -27.46 -42.49
C LEU A 24 16.40 -26.08 -42.17
N GLN A 25 16.15 -25.09 -43.03
CA GLN A 25 16.43 -23.69 -42.72
C GLN A 25 15.17 -23.04 -42.14
N LEU A 26 15.25 -22.63 -40.87
CA LEU A 26 14.22 -21.79 -40.25
C LEU A 26 14.39 -20.35 -40.76
N VAL A 27 13.33 -19.78 -41.33
CA VAL A 27 13.26 -18.36 -41.67
C VAL A 27 12.19 -17.75 -40.78
N ALA A 28 12.61 -16.89 -39.85
CA ALA A 28 11.71 -16.20 -38.92
C ALA A 28 11.77 -14.69 -39.15
N SER A 29 10.65 -14.01 -38.96
CA SER A 29 10.52 -12.55 -39.04
C SER A 29 9.58 -12.07 -37.96
N ILE A 30 9.90 -10.93 -37.35
CA ILE A 30 9.15 -10.29 -36.28
C ILE A 30 8.43 -9.07 -36.86
N PHE A 31 7.16 -8.89 -36.52
CA PHE A 31 6.33 -7.78 -37.01
C PHE A 31 5.89 -6.90 -35.84
N ALA A 32 5.89 -5.58 -36.06
CA ALA A 32 5.64 -4.59 -35.02
C ALA A 32 4.16 -4.41 -34.65
N SER A 33 3.22 -4.88 -35.49
CA SER A 33 1.78 -4.80 -35.18
C SER A 33 0.94 -5.93 -35.79
N LYS A 34 -0.27 -6.10 -35.25
CA LYS A 34 -1.26 -7.09 -35.70
C LYS A 34 -1.77 -6.81 -37.12
N GLU A 35 -1.99 -5.55 -37.50
CA GLU A 35 -2.42 -5.22 -38.87
C GLU A 35 -1.37 -5.58 -39.93
N VAL A 36 -0.07 -5.44 -39.61
CA VAL A 36 1.02 -5.84 -40.51
C VAL A 36 1.07 -7.36 -40.68
N THR A 37 0.78 -8.10 -39.60
CA THR A 37 0.72 -9.57 -39.60
C THR A 37 -0.40 -10.09 -40.50
N ASP A 38 -1.60 -9.51 -40.40
CA ASP A 38 -2.77 -9.92 -41.19
C ASP A 38 -2.60 -9.61 -42.69
N ALA A 39 -1.95 -8.49 -43.04
CA ALA A 39 -1.65 -8.11 -44.43
C ALA A 39 -0.59 -9.02 -45.10
N VAL A 40 0.41 -9.48 -44.34
CA VAL A 40 1.40 -10.46 -44.80
C VAL A 40 0.75 -11.83 -45.01
N MET A 41 -0.23 -12.18 -44.18
CA MET A 41 -0.96 -13.44 -44.26
C MET A 41 -1.83 -13.58 -45.51
N GLU A 42 -2.50 -12.51 -45.97
CA GLU A 42 -3.18 -12.53 -47.27
C GLU A 42 -2.20 -12.75 -48.43
N LYS A 43 -1.03 -12.11 -48.40
CA LYS A 43 0.00 -12.24 -49.44
C LYS A 43 0.57 -13.66 -49.54
N ILE A 44 0.71 -14.35 -48.40
CA ILE A 44 1.19 -15.73 -48.34
C ILE A 44 0.15 -16.72 -48.89
N LYS A 45 -1.15 -16.45 -48.65
CA LYS A 45 -2.25 -17.26 -49.21
C LYS A 45 -2.37 -17.16 -50.73
N GLU A 46 -1.97 -16.03 -51.33
CA GLU A 46 -1.94 -15.84 -52.79
C GLU A 46 -0.82 -16.64 -53.49
N LEU A 47 0.19 -17.13 -52.75
CA LEU A 47 1.31 -17.89 -53.31
C LEU A 47 1.00 -19.40 -53.31
N HIS A 48 0.75 -19.97 -54.49
CA HIS A 48 0.32 -21.36 -54.65
C HIS A 48 1.24 -22.42 -53.98
N PRO A 49 0.70 -23.51 -53.38
CA PRO A 49 1.44 -24.44 -52.51
C PRO A 49 2.51 -25.31 -53.18
N GLN A 50 2.55 -25.38 -54.51
CA GLN A 50 3.50 -26.24 -55.22
C GLN A 50 4.83 -25.56 -55.58
N LYS A 51 4.99 -24.25 -55.34
CA LYS A 51 6.24 -23.53 -55.62
C LYS A 51 7.07 -23.18 -54.38
N MET A 52 6.49 -23.31 -53.19
CA MET A 52 7.23 -23.20 -51.94
C MET A 52 7.40 -24.60 -51.39
N ASN A 53 8.58 -25.18 -51.58
CA ASN A 53 8.94 -26.47 -51.00
C ASN A 53 9.15 -26.32 -49.48
N ALA A 54 8.10 -25.93 -48.77
CA ALA A 54 8.07 -25.60 -47.35
C ALA A 54 7.05 -26.50 -46.65
N SER A 55 7.53 -27.30 -45.70
CA SER A 55 6.70 -28.35 -45.10
C SER A 55 5.83 -27.86 -43.93
N ASN A 56 6.12 -26.69 -43.33
CA ASN A 56 5.40 -26.14 -42.17
C ASN A 56 5.53 -24.60 -42.10
N VAL A 57 4.44 -23.90 -41.73
CA VAL A 57 4.44 -22.47 -41.38
C VAL A 57 3.95 -22.32 -39.94
N LEU A 58 4.73 -21.68 -39.07
CA LEU A 58 4.41 -21.47 -37.65
C LEU A 58 4.36 -19.96 -37.36
N ILE A 59 3.29 -19.49 -36.72
CA ILE A 59 3.09 -18.08 -36.39
C ILE A 59 2.83 -17.95 -34.89
N LEU A 60 3.53 -17.02 -34.25
CA LEU A 60 3.41 -16.72 -32.83
C LEU A 60 2.93 -15.29 -32.67
N THR A 61 1.86 -15.08 -31.91
CA THR A 61 1.33 -13.74 -31.60
C THR A 61 1.27 -13.55 -30.09
N GLY A 62 1.83 -12.44 -29.61
CA GLY A 62 1.61 -11.98 -28.24
C GLY A 62 0.36 -11.11 -28.17
N ASP A 63 -0.36 -11.16 -27.05
CA ASP A 63 -1.39 -10.17 -26.72
C ASP A 63 -0.88 -9.17 -25.68
N ASP A 64 -1.60 -8.05 -25.51
CA ASP A 64 -1.24 -6.94 -24.62
C ASP A 64 -1.34 -7.29 -23.12
N LYS A 65 -1.46 -8.56 -22.76
CA LYS A 65 -1.47 -9.06 -21.37
C LYS A 65 -0.32 -10.03 -21.07
N ASP A 66 0.75 -9.99 -21.87
CA ASP A 66 1.99 -10.76 -21.67
C ASP A 66 1.77 -12.29 -21.59
N LYS A 67 0.76 -12.82 -22.30
CA LYS A 67 0.65 -14.26 -22.57
C LYS A 67 1.00 -14.55 -24.02
N ALA A 68 1.99 -15.41 -24.22
CA ALA A 68 2.29 -15.98 -25.53
C ALA A 68 1.19 -17.00 -25.88
N ASN A 69 0.32 -16.67 -26.85
CA ASN A 69 -0.63 -17.63 -27.39
C ASN A 69 -0.03 -18.28 -28.64
N ILE A 70 0.17 -19.60 -28.59
CA ILE A 70 0.63 -20.39 -29.74
C ILE A 70 -0.61 -20.86 -30.50
N ASN A 71 -0.92 -20.22 -31.63
CA ASN A 71 -1.97 -20.70 -32.53
C ASN A 71 -1.33 -21.43 -33.72
N ILE A 72 -1.52 -22.76 -33.78
CA ILE A 72 -1.07 -23.59 -34.90
C ILE A 72 -2.20 -23.65 -35.93
N ILE A 73 -2.04 -23.01 -37.09
CA ILE A 73 -2.99 -23.14 -38.21
C ILE A 73 -2.33 -23.93 -39.34
N GLY A 74 -2.67 -25.22 -39.42
CA GLY A 74 -2.53 -26.08 -40.60
C GLY A 74 -1.13 -26.61 -40.94
N ILE A 75 -0.92 -27.92 -40.76
CA ILE A 75 0.18 -28.67 -41.39
C ILE A 75 -0.41 -29.54 -42.50
N PHE A 76 0.06 -29.36 -43.73
CA PHE A 76 -0.12 -30.34 -44.81
C PHE A 76 1.16 -31.16 -44.93
N SER A 77 1.14 -32.41 -44.47
CA SER A 77 2.19 -33.37 -44.80
C SER A 77 1.59 -34.77 -44.93
N THR A 78 1.90 -35.41 -46.06
CA THR A 78 1.39 -36.72 -46.50
C THR A 78 2.20 -37.92 -46.01
N SER A 79 3.00 -37.80 -44.95
CA SER A 79 3.70 -38.96 -44.40
C SER A 79 3.80 -38.88 -42.89
N GLY A 80 3.01 -39.72 -42.22
CA GLY A 80 3.08 -39.91 -40.78
C GLY A 80 4.45 -40.44 -40.37
N ARG A 81 5.21 -39.62 -39.65
CA ARG A 81 6.14 -40.04 -38.59
C ARG A 81 6.51 -38.84 -37.70
N ASP A 82 6.21 -39.03 -36.42
CA ASP A 82 6.63 -38.36 -35.19
C ASP A 82 6.69 -36.81 -35.10
N ILE A 83 5.56 -36.23 -34.69
CA ILE A 83 5.37 -34.79 -34.45
C ILE A 83 5.96 -34.35 -33.09
N ALA A 84 6.06 -35.25 -32.11
CA ALA A 84 6.57 -34.94 -30.77
C ALA A 84 8.08 -34.66 -30.77
N ALA A 85 8.85 -35.44 -31.53
CA ALA A 85 10.29 -35.27 -31.65
C ALA A 85 10.71 -33.97 -32.36
N LEU A 86 9.87 -33.43 -33.26
CA LEU A 86 10.12 -32.15 -33.92
C LEU A 86 9.80 -30.97 -32.98
N ALA A 87 8.74 -31.08 -32.17
CA ALA A 87 8.39 -30.08 -31.16
C ALA A 87 9.45 -29.97 -30.06
N GLU A 88 10.01 -31.09 -29.59
CA GLU A 88 11.11 -31.10 -28.63
C GLU A 88 12.41 -30.50 -29.22
N ARG A 89 12.73 -30.77 -30.49
CA ARG A 89 13.92 -30.18 -31.14
C ARG A 89 13.77 -28.68 -31.40
N ILE A 90 12.55 -28.19 -31.65
CA ILE A 90 12.26 -26.76 -31.78
C ILE A 90 12.29 -26.07 -30.41
N ALA A 91 11.76 -26.71 -29.36
CA ALA A 91 11.87 -26.23 -27.99
C ALA A 91 13.35 -26.14 -27.55
N ALA A 92 14.15 -27.17 -27.84
CA ALA A 92 15.59 -27.16 -27.55
C ALA A 92 16.35 -26.08 -28.35
N GLY A 93 15.97 -25.84 -29.61
CA GLY A 93 16.54 -24.75 -30.43
C GLY A 93 16.17 -23.36 -29.93
N LEU A 94 14.95 -23.16 -29.44
CA LEU A 94 14.47 -21.91 -28.83
C LEU A 94 15.12 -21.65 -27.47
N THR A 95 15.33 -22.70 -26.66
CA THR A 95 16.16 -22.61 -25.45
C THR A 95 17.59 -22.22 -25.80
N THR A 96 18.16 -22.77 -26.87
CA THR A 96 19.53 -22.40 -27.32
C THR A 96 19.62 -20.96 -27.84
N ILE A 97 18.54 -20.40 -28.42
CA ILE A 97 18.48 -18.98 -28.86
C ILE A 97 18.22 -18.05 -27.66
N ALA A 98 17.38 -18.44 -26.71
CA ALA A 98 17.26 -17.74 -25.43
C ALA A 98 18.62 -17.74 -24.68
N GLU A 99 19.35 -18.86 -24.74
CA GLU A 99 20.68 -19.00 -24.17
C GLU A 99 21.78 -18.21 -24.91
N LYS A 100 21.66 -18.01 -26.23
CA LYS A 100 22.65 -17.25 -27.03
C LYS A 100 22.31 -15.79 -27.31
N SER A 101 21.07 -15.36 -27.09
CA SER A 101 20.63 -13.98 -27.36
C SER A 101 20.11 -13.24 -26.13
N VAL A 102 19.67 -13.95 -25.09
CA VAL A 102 19.20 -13.35 -23.83
C VAL A 102 20.19 -13.60 -22.68
N LYS A 103 20.79 -14.79 -22.59
CA LYS A 103 21.80 -15.10 -21.56
C LYS A 103 23.12 -14.31 -21.63
N PRO A 104 23.73 -13.98 -22.79
CA PRO A 104 25.00 -13.25 -22.78
C PRO A 104 24.88 -11.78 -22.38
N LEU A 105 23.65 -11.24 -22.32
CA LEU A 105 23.34 -9.92 -21.75
C LEU A 105 23.07 -9.99 -20.24
N ILE A 106 22.80 -11.19 -19.70
CA ILE A 106 22.41 -11.42 -18.31
C ILE A 106 23.54 -12.07 -17.48
N GLU A 107 24.43 -12.89 -18.07
CA GLU A 107 25.50 -13.65 -17.38
C GLU A 107 26.85 -12.92 -17.20
N LYS A 108 26.97 -11.63 -17.55
CA LYS A 108 28.25 -10.90 -17.42
C LYS A 108 28.23 -9.89 -16.27
N ARG A 109 27.90 -10.29 -15.05
CA ARG A 109 28.07 -9.42 -13.87
C ARG A 109 28.68 -10.17 -12.70
N GLN A 110 29.74 -9.61 -12.15
CA GLN A 110 30.46 -10.11 -10.99
C GLN A 110 29.95 -9.38 -9.74
N LEU A 111 29.69 -10.13 -8.66
CA LEU A 111 29.40 -9.56 -7.34
C LEU A 111 30.72 -9.12 -6.68
N VAL A 112 30.84 -7.84 -6.35
CA VAL A 112 31.92 -7.27 -5.54
C VAL A 112 31.32 -6.89 -4.20
N ALA A 113 31.77 -7.54 -3.11
CA ALA A 113 31.25 -7.29 -1.78
C ALA A 113 32.36 -6.78 -0.83
N GLY A 114 32.04 -5.83 0.06
CA GLY A 114 32.98 -5.32 1.06
C GLY A 114 32.33 -4.99 2.40
N ILE A 115 33.09 -5.11 3.50
CA ILE A 115 32.61 -4.85 4.87
C ILE A 115 33.25 -3.57 5.43
N PHE A 116 32.43 -2.74 6.09
CA PHE A 116 32.79 -1.51 6.77
C PHE A 116 32.75 -1.69 8.28
N ALA A 117 33.71 -1.08 8.97
CA ALA A 117 33.90 -1.20 10.41
C ALA A 117 32.84 -0.46 11.26
N SER A 118 32.07 0.47 10.68
CA SER A 118 31.01 1.19 11.40
C SER A 118 29.92 1.69 10.44
N LYS A 119 28.72 1.96 10.98
CA LYS A 119 27.61 2.59 10.24
C LYS A 119 27.97 3.96 9.68
N ALA A 120 28.70 4.79 10.43
CA ALA A 120 29.13 6.10 9.96
C ALA A 120 30.13 6.01 8.77
N ALA A 121 31.03 5.02 8.79
CA ALA A 121 31.92 4.76 7.66
C ALA A 121 31.15 4.26 6.44
N SER A 122 30.11 3.44 6.66
CA SER A 122 29.20 3.01 5.60
C SER A 122 28.42 4.16 5.00
N ASP A 123 27.82 5.03 5.81
CA ASP A 123 27.02 6.17 5.33
C ASP A 123 27.88 7.16 4.50
N ALA A 124 29.11 7.44 4.96
CA ALA A 124 30.06 8.27 4.21
C ALA A 124 30.53 7.62 2.89
N ALA A 125 30.77 6.30 2.91
CA ALA A 125 31.08 5.55 1.69
C ALA A 125 29.88 5.52 0.74
N MET A 126 28.66 5.43 1.27
CA MET A 126 27.42 5.41 0.51
C MET A 126 27.14 6.75 -0.17
N GLU A 127 27.40 7.89 0.48
CA GLU A 127 27.35 9.20 -0.19
C GLU A 127 28.39 9.29 -1.31
N LYS A 128 29.60 8.79 -1.09
CA LYS A 128 30.66 8.77 -2.10
C LYS A 128 30.30 7.86 -3.28
N ILE A 129 29.70 6.69 -3.04
CA ILE A 129 29.23 5.78 -4.09
C ILE A 129 28.03 6.38 -4.85
N LYS A 130 27.10 7.04 -4.16
CA LYS A 130 25.97 7.75 -4.80
C LYS A 130 26.47 8.91 -5.68
N SER A 131 27.48 9.66 -5.25
CA SER A 131 28.08 10.73 -6.05
C SER A 131 28.85 10.22 -7.28
N LEU A 132 29.28 8.95 -7.27
CA LEU A 132 29.80 8.26 -8.45
C LEU A 132 28.70 7.76 -9.40
N GLY A 133 27.42 7.95 -9.08
CA GLY A 133 26.25 7.48 -9.85
C GLY A 133 26.36 7.68 -11.36
N PRO A 134 26.66 8.88 -11.87
CA PRO A 134 26.82 9.11 -13.32
C PRO A 134 28.02 8.37 -13.96
N GLN A 135 29.03 8.01 -13.17
CA GLN A 135 30.19 7.21 -13.61
C GLN A 135 29.91 5.71 -13.51
N LEU A 136 29.14 5.28 -12.50
CA LEU A 136 28.68 3.91 -12.29
C LEU A 136 27.65 3.47 -13.33
N GLN A 137 26.82 4.41 -13.80
CA GLN A 137 25.91 4.23 -14.94
C GLN A 137 26.66 3.95 -16.25
N LYS A 138 27.85 4.53 -16.45
CA LYS A 138 28.70 4.27 -17.64
C LYS A 138 29.31 2.86 -17.64
N VAL A 139 29.36 2.19 -16.49
CA VAL A 139 29.83 0.81 -16.33
C VAL A 139 28.69 -0.17 -16.05
N ASN A 140 27.45 0.26 -16.31
CA ASN A 140 26.23 -0.55 -16.26
C ASN A 140 25.90 -1.19 -14.90
N ALA A 141 26.40 -0.62 -13.80
CA ALA A 141 26.01 -1.03 -12.45
C ALA A 141 24.57 -0.54 -12.17
N SER A 142 23.68 -1.45 -11.75
CA SER A 142 22.23 -1.14 -11.68
C SER A 142 21.71 -1.01 -10.25
N ASN A 143 22.22 -1.81 -9.31
CA ASN A 143 21.71 -1.88 -7.94
C ASN A 143 22.85 -2.19 -6.96
N ILE A 144 22.72 -1.65 -5.74
CA ILE A 144 23.63 -1.88 -4.63
C ILE A 144 22.87 -2.59 -3.52
N LEU A 145 23.32 -3.78 -3.13
CA LEU A 145 22.82 -4.45 -1.94
C LEU A 145 23.62 -3.99 -0.72
N VAL A 146 22.96 -3.62 0.36
CA VAL A 146 23.55 -3.18 1.62
C VAL A 146 22.96 -4.03 2.74
N LEU A 147 23.82 -4.64 3.55
CA LEU A 147 23.50 -5.45 4.71
C LEU A 147 24.12 -4.77 5.93
N ALA A 148 23.35 -4.14 6.79
CA ALA A 148 23.84 -3.46 7.98
C ALA A 148 23.46 -4.23 9.24
N LYS A 149 24.39 -4.45 10.17
CA LYS A 149 24.06 -4.98 11.50
C LYS A 149 24.25 -3.91 12.54
N ASP A 150 23.19 -3.57 13.28
CA ASP A 150 23.29 -2.57 14.34
C ASP A 150 24.02 -3.11 15.57
N ASP A 151 24.33 -2.22 16.52
CA ASP A 151 25.05 -2.53 17.76
C ASP A 151 24.27 -3.48 18.68
N LYS A 152 22.98 -3.70 18.39
CA LYS A 152 22.07 -4.62 19.10
C LYS A 152 21.94 -5.96 18.38
N GLY A 153 22.67 -6.15 17.27
CA GLY A 153 22.73 -7.39 16.51
C GLY A 153 21.61 -7.57 15.47
N LYS A 154 20.74 -6.56 15.27
CA LYS A 154 19.68 -6.60 14.26
C LYS A 154 20.28 -6.31 12.89
N VAL A 155 19.89 -7.12 11.89
CA VAL A 155 20.40 -7.02 10.52
C VAL A 155 19.33 -6.37 9.64
N ASP A 156 19.67 -5.23 9.04
CA ASP A 156 18.86 -4.49 8.08
C ASP A 156 19.40 -4.69 6.66
N ILE A 157 18.52 -4.87 5.70
CA ILE A 157 18.87 -5.12 4.29
C ILE A 157 18.25 -4.02 3.43
N ASN A 158 19.09 -3.33 2.69
CA ASN A 158 18.67 -2.25 1.79
C ASN A 158 19.18 -2.51 0.38
N ILE A 159 18.32 -2.31 -0.61
CA ILE A 159 18.69 -2.33 -2.02
C ILE A 159 18.56 -0.90 -2.53
N ILE A 160 19.65 -0.35 -3.06
CA ILE A 160 19.70 1.01 -3.57
C ILE A 160 19.83 0.94 -5.09
N ASP A 161 18.77 1.40 -5.76
CA ASP A 161 18.76 1.60 -7.21
C ASP A 161 19.61 2.84 -7.55
N ILE A 162 20.62 2.66 -8.39
CA ILE A 162 21.52 3.73 -8.82
C ILE A 162 21.17 4.26 -10.22
N GLY A 163 19.99 3.89 -10.72
CA GLY A 163 19.42 4.39 -11.97
C GLY A 163 20.04 3.72 -13.18
N SER A 164 19.53 2.55 -13.55
CA SER A 164 19.84 1.93 -14.84
C SER A 164 19.04 2.60 -15.98
N THR A 165 19.65 2.77 -17.16
CA THR A 165 18.92 3.15 -18.39
C THR A 165 18.07 2.02 -18.97
N SER A 166 18.16 0.82 -18.41
CA SER A 166 17.28 -0.31 -18.70
C SER A 166 16.41 -0.61 -17.48
N ARG A 167 15.08 -0.48 -17.64
CA ARG A 167 14.08 -0.84 -16.63
C ARG A 167 14.22 -2.31 -16.28
N MET A 168 14.86 -2.61 -15.16
CA MET A 168 14.98 -3.98 -14.65
C MET A 168 13.90 -4.21 -13.60
N ASN A 169 13.12 -5.28 -13.75
CA ASN A 169 12.05 -5.65 -12.82
C ASN A 169 12.65 -6.04 -11.45
N ILE A 170 12.14 -5.43 -10.37
CA ILE A 170 12.56 -5.67 -8.98
C ILE A 170 12.35 -7.14 -8.58
N ALA A 171 11.31 -7.80 -9.09
CA ALA A 171 11.06 -9.23 -8.85
C ALA A 171 12.13 -10.11 -9.49
N ALA A 172 12.56 -9.79 -10.71
CA ALA A 172 13.65 -10.48 -11.40
C ALA A 172 15.02 -10.23 -10.72
N LEU A 173 15.17 -9.14 -9.95
CA LEU A 173 16.35 -8.89 -9.13
C LEU A 173 16.36 -9.76 -7.87
N ALA A 174 15.21 -9.94 -7.22
CA ALA A 174 15.08 -10.83 -6.08
C ALA A 174 15.35 -12.30 -6.46
N GLU A 175 14.87 -12.75 -7.62
CA GLU A 175 15.19 -14.08 -8.16
C GLU A 175 16.68 -14.25 -8.47
N ARG A 176 17.34 -13.25 -9.09
CA ARG A 176 18.80 -13.29 -9.32
C ARG A 176 19.62 -13.32 -8.04
N ILE A 177 19.21 -12.54 -7.02
CA ILE A 177 19.86 -12.56 -5.70
C ILE A 177 19.72 -13.95 -5.08
N ALA A 178 18.57 -14.60 -5.25
CA ALA A 178 18.38 -15.98 -4.82
C ALA A 178 19.29 -16.96 -5.59
N GLU A 179 19.39 -16.86 -6.93
CA GLU A 179 20.20 -17.75 -7.77
C GLU A 179 21.73 -17.62 -7.54
N ASP A 180 22.26 -16.41 -7.34
CA ASP A 180 23.70 -16.21 -7.07
C ASP A 180 24.09 -16.62 -5.64
N ILE A 181 23.19 -16.43 -4.66
CA ILE A 181 23.35 -16.96 -3.29
C ILE A 181 23.32 -18.51 -3.33
N ILE A 182 22.45 -19.10 -4.17
CA ILE A 182 22.36 -20.55 -4.42
C ILE A 182 23.64 -21.11 -5.06
N THR A 183 24.37 -20.34 -5.85
CA THR A 183 25.62 -20.82 -6.49
C THR A 183 26.80 -20.87 -5.51
N VAL A 184 26.73 -20.10 -4.42
CA VAL A 184 27.77 -20.01 -3.37
C VAL A 184 27.49 -20.99 -2.21
N ALA A 185 26.22 -21.27 -1.91
CA ALA A 185 25.81 -22.26 -0.91
C ALA A 185 25.67 -23.65 -1.55
N SER A 186 26.29 -24.68 -0.97
CA SER A 186 26.42 -26.02 -1.55
C SER A 186 25.10 -26.80 -1.81
N LYS A 187 23.91 -26.19 -1.62
CA LYS A 187 22.59 -26.78 -1.91
C LYS A 187 21.59 -25.71 -2.37
N PRO A 188 20.73 -26.01 -3.38
CA PRO A 188 19.66 -25.13 -3.83
C PRO A 188 18.58 -24.95 -2.77
N VAL A 189 17.99 -23.76 -2.73
CA VAL A 189 16.93 -23.35 -1.80
C VAL A 189 15.57 -23.70 -2.39
N GLY A 190 14.72 -24.38 -1.64
CA GLY A 190 13.41 -24.86 -2.11
C GLY A 190 12.25 -23.90 -1.84
N SER A 191 12.46 -22.84 -1.04
CA SER A 191 11.39 -21.87 -0.71
C SER A 191 11.88 -20.46 -0.30
N PRO A 192 11.03 -19.42 -0.44
CA PRO A 192 11.31 -18.05 0.03
C PRO A 192 11.61 -17.93 1.54
N THR A 193 11.10 -18.86 2.36
CA THR A 193 11.33 -18.89 3.81
C THR A 193 12.76 -19.33 4.15
N GLU A 194 13.30 -20.30 3.41
CA GLU A 194 14.69 -20.73 3.54
C GLU A 194 15.68 -19.67 3.06
N LEU A 195 15.30 -18.86 2.06
CA LEU A 195 16.06 -17.70 1.61
C LEU A 195 16.19 -16.65 2.73
N ASN A 196 15.10 -16.34 3.43
CA ASN A 196 15.13 -15.45 4.60
C ASN A 196 16.01 -15.99 5.74
N VAL A 197 16.04 -17.30 5.96
CA VAL A 197 16.90 -17.94 6.96
C VAL A 197 18.38 -17.84 6.56
N GLN A 198 18.76 -18.12 5.31
CA GLN A 198 20.14 -17.98 4.83
C GLN A 198 20.64 -16.53 4.82
N VAL A 199 19.76 -15.59 4.48
CA VAL A 199 20.04 -14.15 4.53
C VAL A 199 20.22 -13.66 5.98
N THR A 200 19.49 -14.25 6.93
CA THR A 200 19.68 -14.00 8.37
C THR A 200 21.01 -14.58 8.87
N HIS A 201 21.46 -15.73 8.36
CA HIS A 201 22.80 -16.29 8.65
C HIS A 201 23.95 -15.41 8.15
N LEU A 202 23.81 -14.81 6.95
CA LEU A 202 24.74 -13.79 6.42
C LEU A 202 24.85 -12.57 7.35
N GLY A 203 23.72 -12.12 7.89
CA GLY A 203 23.66 -11.07 8.90
C GLY A 203 24.27 -11.46 10.25
N HIS A 204 24.16 -12.72 10.67
CA HIS A 204 24.80 -13.21 11.90
C HIS A 204 26.32 -13.22 11.84
N ALA A 205 26.93 -13.37 10.65
CA ALA A 205 28.38 -13.34 10.45
C ALA A 205 29.02 -11.94 10.55
N LEU A 206 28.23 -10.87 10.55
CA LEU A 206 28.71 -9.50 10.75
C LEU A 206 28.89 -9.18 12.24
N ASN A 207 29.96 -8.46 12.59
CA ASN A 207 30.09 -7.88 13.93
C ASN A 207 28.98 -6.83 14.15
N PRO A 208 28.47 -6.67 15.38
CA PRO A 208 27.60 -5.54 15.71
C PRO A 208 28.25 -4.22 15.31
N GLY A 209 27.50 -3.35 14.63
CA GLY A 209 27.97 -2.08 14.09
C GLY A 209 28.62 -2.14 12.70
N SER A 210 28.82 -3.33 12.13
CA SER A 210 29.43 -3.50 10.79
C SER A 210 28.38 -3.53 9.66
N VAL A 211 28.77 -3.07 8.48
CA VAL A 211 27.91 -3.05 7.28
C VAL A 211 28.62 -3.72 6.11
N ALA A 212 27.98 -4.67 5.43
CA ALA A 212 28.46 -5.25 4.18
C ALA A 212 27.71 -4.63 2.99
N ILE A 213 28.43 -4.35 1.90
CA ILE A 213 27.87 -3.82 0.65
C ILE A 213 28.23 -4.78 -0.47
N GLY A 214 27.25 -5.24 -1.25
CA GLY A 214 27.42 -6.04 -2.46
C GLY A 214 27.01 -5.28 -3.72
N LEU A 215 27.86 -5.27 -4.74
CA LEU A 215 27.66 -4.58 -6.02
C LEU A 215 27.74 -5.57 -7.17
N PHE A 216 26.75 -5.56 -8.06
CA PHE A 216 26.80 -6.35 -9.30
C PHE A 216 27.32 -5.49 -10.44
N VAL A 217 28.49 -5.85 -10.97
CA VAL A 217 29.25 -5.02 -11.92
C VAL A 217 29.75 -5.84 -13.10
N ASP A 218 29.90 -5.23 -14.27
CA ASP A 218 30.50 -5.91 -15.43
C ASP A 218 31.93 -6.41 -15.09
N PRO A 219 32.31 -7.67 -15.41
CA PRO A 219 33.58 -8.28 -15.00
C PRO A 219 34.83 -7.45 -15.36
N GLN A 220 34.81 -6.77 -16.50
CA GLN A 220 35.90 -5.89 -16.94
C GLN A 220 36.12 -4.66 -16.04
N TYR A 221 35.18 -4.33 -15.16
CA TYR A 221 35.25 -3.23 -14.20
C TYR A 221 35.34 -3.71 -12.75
N ALA A 222 35.23 -5.02 -12.49
CA ALA A 222 35.23 -5.59 -11.15
C ALA A 222 36.51 -5.23 -10.38
N ASP A 223 37.68 -5.34 -11.00
CA ASP A 223 38.96 -5.01 -10.37
C ASP A 223 39.08 -3.51 -10.02
N LYS A 224 38.52 -2.62 -10.86
CA LYS A 224 38.53 -1.17 -10.60
C LYS A 224 37.57 -0.78 -9.49
N ILE A 225 36.42 -1.44 -9.41
CA ILE A 225 35.42 -1.19 -8.37
C ILE A 225 35.89 -1.78 -7.03
N LYS A 226 36.52 -2.96 -7.07
CA LYS A 226 37.24 -3.55 -5.94
C LYS A 226 38.28 -2.59 -5.38
N ASP A 227 39.18 -2.07 -6.22
CA ASP A 227 40.20 -1.09 -5.83
C ASP A 227 39.58 0.22 -5.29
N GLY A 228 38.45 0.65 -5.84
CA GLY A 228 37.71 1.83 -5.34
C GLY A 228 37.09 1.64 -3.95
N ILE A 229 36.58 0.44 -3.66
CA ILE A 229 35.95 0.09 -2.38
C ILE A 229 37.02 -0.16 -1.30
N GLU A 230 38.13 -0.80 -1.67
CA GLU A 230 39.31 -0.93 -0.81
C GLU A 230 39.87 0.45 -0.43
N LYS A 231 39.96 1.38 -1.37
CA LYS A 231 40.34 2.79 -1.11
C LYS A 231 39.32 3.58 -0.29
N ALA A 232 38.07 3.12 -0.23
CA ALA A 232 37.02 3.69 0.63
C ALA A 232 37.07 3.10 2.06
N GLY A 233 38.04 2.25 2.37
CA GLY A 233 38.27 1.68 3.69
C GLY A 233 37.48 0.39 3.98
N ALA A 234 36.88 -0.22 2.96
CA ALA A 234 36.20 -1.50 3.11
C ALA A 234 37.14 -2.68 2.83
N GLN A 235 36.95 -3.78 3.57
CA GLN A 235 37.63 -5.04 3.26
C GLN A 235 36.79 -5.83 2.26
N VAL A 236 37.35 -6.09 1.06
CA VAL A 236 36.66 -6.84 0.01
C VAL A 236 36.65 -8.33 0.33
N LEU A 237 35.48 -8.95 0.20
CA LEU A 237 35.28 -10.37 0.43
C LEU A 237 35.71 -11.21 -0.77
N THR A 238 36.44 -12.29 -0.52
CA THR A 238 36.82 -13.26 -1.56
C THR A 238 35.68 -14.23 -1.82
N ALA A 239 35.74 -14.94 -2.95
CA ALA A 239 34.80 -16.01 -3.27
C ALA A 239 34.79 -17.12 -2.20
N GLU A 240 35.92 -17.33 -1.52
CA GLU A 240 36.09 -18.33 -0.48
C GLU A 240 35.48 -17.87 0.87
N ASP A 241 35.53 -16.56 1.15
CA ASP A 241 34.83 -15.95 2.30
C ASP A 241 33.31 -16.07 2.14
N LEU A 242 32.79 -15.76 0.95
CA LEU A 242 31.36 -15.90 0.63
C LEU A 242 30.89 -17.36 0.76
N LYS A 243 31.73 -18.32 0.35
CA LYS A 243 31.44 -19.75 0.45
C LYS A 243 31.43 -20.25 1.89
N ARG A 244 32.33 -19.76 2.75
CA ARG A 244 32.31 -20.05 4.21
C ARG A 244 31.05 -19.50 4.87
N ILE A 245 30.62 -18.30 4.49
CA ILE A 245 29.42 -17.65 5.02
C ILE A 245 28.16 -18.42 4.60
N GLY A 246 28.03 -18.81 3.32
CA GLY A 246 26.89 -19.58 2.81
C GLY A 246 26.73 -21.00 3.40
N ALA A 247 27.79 -21.55 4.00
CA ALA A 247 27.78 -22.88 4.61
C ALA A 247 27.37 -22.89 6.11
N GLY A 248 27.13 -21.74 6.74
CA GLY A 248 26.68 -21.68 8.15
C GLY A 248 27.73 -22.08 9.19
N LEU A 249 29.01 -22.22 8.81
CA LEU A 249 30.10 -22.69 9.66
C LEU A 249 30.66 -21.64 10.63
N GLY A 250 30.01 -20.49 10.81
CA GLY A 250 30.51 -19.38 11.65
C GLY A 250 30.44 -19.62 13.16
N VAL A 251 29.87 -20.74 13.63
CA VAL A 251 29.67 -21.01 15.07
C VAL A 251 30.47 -22.22 15.56
N VAL A 252 31.14 -22.96 14.67
CA VAL A 252 31.87 -24.17 15.06
C VAL A 252 33.36 -23.95 14.80
N GLU A 253 34.09 -23.82 15.91
CA GLU A 253 35.52 -23.55 16.05
C GLU A 253 35.95 -22.09 15.85
N GLY A 254 36.17 -21.41 16.98
CA GLY A 254 36.65 -20.04 17.01
C GLY A 254 37.91 -19.83 16.18
N THR A 255 37.79 -19.05 15.11
CA THR A 255 38.83 -18.18 14.58
C THR A 255 38.15 -17.07 13.76
N ASN A 256 38.07 -15.91 14.39
CA ASN A 256 37.51 -14.67 13.86
C ASN A 256 38.54 -14.00 12.94
N ASP A 257 39.01 -14.72 11.92
CA ASP A 257 40.18 -14.32 11.13
C ASP A 257 39.90 -13.11 10.21
N LEU A 258 38.62 -12.84 9.93
CA LEU A 258 38.15 -11.64 9.24
C LEU A 258 38.10 -10.42 10.19
N ALA A 259 37.71 -10.61 11.45
CA ALA A 259 37.66 -9.53 12.45
C ALA A 259 39.07 -9.07 12.89
N VAL A 260 40.04 -9.98 12.94
CA VAL A 260 41.44 -9.66 13.28
C VAL A 260 42.14 -8.91 12.13
N LYS A 261 41.81 -9.22 10.86
CA LYS A 261 42.36 -8.51 9.69
C LYS A 261 41.72 -7.13 9.48
N ALA A 262 40.42 -6.97 9.77
CA ALA A 262 39.73 -5.68 9.70
C ALA A 262 40.24 -4.67 10.74
N ALA A 263 40.67 -5.14 11.91
CA ALA A 263 41.29 -4.29 12.95
C ALA A 263 42.74 -3.86 12.63
N ALA A 264 43.39 -4.48 11.63
CA ALA A 264 44.78 -4.23 11.26
C ALA A 264 44.96 -3.27 10.06
N ALA A 265 43.87 -2.84 9.42
CA ALA A 265 43.94 -1.80 8.39
C ALA A 265 44.18 -0.43 9.05
N PRO A 266 45.11 0.40 8.54
CA PRO A 266 45.32 1.73 9.09
C PRO A 266 44.02 2.53 8.97
N GLN A 267 43.41 2.84 10.11
CA GLN A 267 42.31 3.78 10.18
C GLN A 267 42.86 5.15 9.80
N THR A 268 42.72 5.52 8.54
CA THR A 268 42.64 6.94 8.21
C THR A 268 41.34 7.40 8.85
N GLU A 269 41.44 8.03 10.01
CA GLU A 269 40.34 8.80 10.59
C GLU A 269 39.94 9.86 9.55
N LEU A 270 38.99 9.51 8.69
CA LEU A 270 38.16 10.51 8.05
C LEU A 270 37.38 11.15 9.19
N GLN A 271 37.89 12.27 9.71
CA GLN A 271 37.11 13.17 10.53
C GLN A 271 35.77 13.35 9.83
N ALA A 272 34.71 12.79 10.42
CA ALA A 272 33.37 13.19 10.07
C ALA A 272 33.37 14.72 10.15
N ALA A 273 32.93 15.39 9.08
CA ALA A 273 32.68 16.82 9.15
C ALA A 273 31.88 17.04 10.45
N PRO A 274 32.33 17.94 11.35
CA PRO A 274 31.68 18.09 12.63
C PRO A 274 30.18 18.27 12.36
N VAL A 275 29.33 17.52 13.07
CA VAL A 275 27.90 17.82 13.11
C VAL A 275 27.83 19.24 13.66
N ILE A 276 27.71 20.21 12.75
CA ILE A 276 27.52 21.60 13.15
C ILE A 276 26.14 21.60 13.76
N PHE A 277 26.09 21.66 15.08
CA PHE A 277 24.85 21.92 15.80
C PHE A 277 24.37 23.30 15.34
N ASP A 278 23.47 23.30 14.36
CA ASP A 278 22.79 24.49 13.91
C ASP A 278 21.48 24.58 14.69
N TRP A 279 21.49 25.41 15.74
CA TRP A 279 20.33 25.60 16.59
C TRP A 279 19.11 26.09 15.79
N GLN A 280 19.31 26.77 14.66
CA GLN A 280 18.22 27.25 13.80
C GLN A 280 17.55 26.07 13.09
N GLU A 281 18.34 25.12 12.58
CA GLU A 281 17.83 23.90 11.94
C GLU A 281 17.07 23.04 12.94
N GLU A 282 17.66 22.78 14.11
CA GLU A 282 17.03 21.95 15.14
C GLU A 282 15.79 22.60 15.75
N TYR A 283 15.79 23.92 15.94
CA TYR A 283 14.61 24.66 16.37
C TYR A 283 13.50 24.59 15.31
N ALA A 284 13.83 24.80 14.04
CA ALA A 284 12.88 24.69 12.94
C ALA A 284 12.35 23.26 12.76
N TYR A 285 13.18 22.25 12.99
CA TYR A 285 12.80 20.85 12.94
C TYR A 285 11.82 20.50 14.07
N SER A 286 12.09 20.96 15.30
CA SER A 286 11.22 20.76 16.45
C SER A 286 9.84 21.40 16.25
N LEU A 287 9.79 22.68 15.85
CA LEU A 287 8.54 23.35 15.50
C LEU A 287 7.86 22.71 14.29
N GLY A 288 8.63 22.31 13.29
CA GLY A 288 8.14 21.62 12.10
C GLY A 288 7.45 20.30 12.43
N LEU A 289 7.97 19.50 13.36
CA LEU A 289 7.30 18.29 13.84
C LEU A 289 5.93 18.59 14.47
N GLN A 290 5.86 19.62 15.31
CA GLN A 290 4.60 20.05 15.93
C GLN A 290 3.61 20.55 14.86
N ALA A 291 4.10 21.34 13.89
CA ALA A 291 3.31 21.82 12.76
C ALA A 291 2.83 20.68 11.85
N PHE A 292 3.64 19.65 11.65
CA PHE A 292 3.26 18.45 10.91
C PHE A 292 2.10 17.72 11.60
N ILE A 293 2.23 17.44 12.90
CA ILE A 293 1.20 16.75 13.68
C ILE A 293 -0.10 17.56 13.67
N TYR A 294 -0.01 18.87 13.96
CA TYR A 294 -1.15 19.78 13.90
C TYR A 294 -1.82 19.83 12.52
N GLY A 295 -1.00 19.95 11.47
CA GLY A 295 -1.41 20.20 10.10
C GLY A 295 -1.73 18.95 9.28
N PHE A 296 -1.47 17.75 9.80
CA PHE A 296 -1.63 16.51 9.05
C PHE A 296 -3.05 16.33 8.50
N PRO A 297 -4.14 16.50 9.28
CA PRO A 297 -5.50 16.38 8.76
C PRO A 297 -5.79 17.36 7.62
N TYR A 298 -5.27 18.59 7.67
CA TYR A 298 -5.45 19.57 6.60
C TYR A 298 -4.82 19.09 5.28
N VAL A 299 -3.57 18.61 5.34
CA VAL A 299 -2.86 18.14 4.15
C VAL A 299 -3.49 16.84 3.62
N TYR A 300 -3.84 15.93 4.52
CA TYR A 300 -4.44 14.65 4.17
C TYR A 300 -5.83 14.82 3.56
N ASN A 301 -6.71 15.64 4.16
CA ASN A 301 -8.04 15.89 3.62
C ASN A 301 -8.02 16.74 2.34
N ALA A 302 -7.03 17.61 2.14
CA ALA A 302 -6.82 18.24 0.84
C ALA A 302 -6.52 17.22 -0.26
N LEU A 303 -5.65 16.25 0.04
CA LEU A 303 -5.33 15.13 -0.85
C LEU A 303 -6.57 14.26 -1.12
N THR A 304 -7.29 13.86 -0.08
CA THR A 304 -8.48 13.02 -0.20
C THR A 304 -9.58 13.73 -0.98
N ARG A 305 -9.83 15.02 -0.71
CA ARG A 305 -10.75 15.86 -1.47
C ARG A 305 -10.37 15.88 -2.94
N TYR A 306 -9.15 16.29 -3.27
CA TYR A 306 -8.71 16.34 -4.67
C TYR A 306 -8.74 14.97 -5.37
N LYS A 307 -8.35 13.89 -4.67
CA LYS A 307 -8.43 12.52 -5.21
C LYS A 307 -9.86 12.17 -5.57
N TRP A 308 -10.80 12.38 -4.67
CA TRP A 308 -12.21 11.99 -4.85
C TRP A 308 -13.02 12.94 -5.74
N THR A 309 -12.55 14.17 -5.98
CA THR A 309 -13.23 15.13 -6.85
C THR A 309 -12.57 15.32 -8.21
N ASN A 310 -11.29 15.00 -8.41
CA ASN A 310 -10.56 15.37 -9.64
C ASN A 310 -9.82 14.21 -10.31
N LEU A 311 -9.41 13.18 -9.59
CA LEU A 311 -8.70 12.06 -10.18
C LEU A 311 -9.72 10.99 -10.62
N PRO A 312 -9.81 10.64 -11.91
CA PRO A 312 -10.66 9.53 -12.34
C PRO A 312 -10.28 8.26 -11.59
N GLN A 313 -11.27 7.58 -11.00
CA GLN A 313 -11.13 6.31 -10.29
C GLN A 313 -12.18 5.34 -10.80
N ASP A 314 -12.11 4.06 -10.41
CA ASP A 314 -13.24 3.14 -10.58
C ASP A 314 -14.37 3.56 -9.62
N PRO A 315 -15.45 4.17 -10.14
CA PRO A 315 -16.52 4.71 -9.30
C PRO A 315 -17.35 3.61 -8.65
N LYS A 316 -17.12 2.32 -8.95
CA LYS A 316 -17.78 1.24 -8.21
C LYS A 316 -17.24 1.09 -6.79
N ARG A 317 -15.97 1.49 -6.58
CA ARG A 317 -15.21 1.13 -5.37
C ARG A 317 -14.61 2.32 -4.65
N VAL A 318 -14.23 3.35 -5.40
CA VAL A 318 -13.55 4.53 -4.86
C VAL A 318 -14.41 5.76 -5.15
N PRO A 319 -14.57 6.68 -4.18
CA PRO A 319 -15.33 7.89 -4.40
C PRO A 319 -14.80 8.70 -5.59
N TYR A 320 -15.71 9.06 -6.49
CA TYR A 320 -15.45 9.98 -7.59
C TYR A 320 -16.71 10.79 -7.91
N ALA A 321 -16.83 11.98 -7.33
CA ALA A 321 -17.99 12.87 -7.52
C ALA A 321 -17.59 14.36 -7.46
N PRO A 322 -18.31 15.26 -8.14
CA PRO A 322 -18.15 16.70 -7.94
C PRO A 322 -18.48 17.12 -6.49
N VAL A 323 -18.04 18.31 -6.11
CA VAL A 323 -18.41 18.95 -4.84
C VAL A 323 -19.94 19.07 -4.75
N ASN A 324 -20.50 18.89 -3.55
CA ASN A 324 -21.94 18.90 -3.27
C ASN A 324 -22.73 17.80 -4.00
N HIS A 325 -22.06 16.71 -4.42
CA HIS A 325 -22.71 15.54 -4.99
C HIS A 325 -22.33 14.30 -4.19
N PHE A 326 -23.30 13.41 -3.99
CA PHE A 326 -23.02 12.09 -3.45
C PHE A 326 -22.37 11.22 -4.52
N TRP A 327 -21.27 10.60 -4.13
CA TRP A 327 -20.90 9.30 -4.64
C TRP A 327 -21.58 8.21 -3.80
N HIS A 328 -22.13 7.18 -4.44
CA HIS A 328 -22.74 6.04 -3.77
C HIS A 328 -21.96 4.77 -4.09
N ALA A 329 -21.53 4.04 -3.06
CA ALA A 329 -21.01 2.69 -3.24
C ALA A 329 -22.14 1.80 -3.75
N THR A 330 -21.90 1.06 -4.83
CA THR A 330 -22.89 0.15 -5.42
C THR A 330 -22.74 -1.28 -4.93
N GLU A 331 -21.61 -1.63 -4.33
CA GLU A 331 -21.26 -2.98 -3.89
C GLU A 331 -20.68 -2.90 -2.47
N LEU A 332 -20.86 -3.96 -1.68
CA LEU A 332 -20.11 -4.13 -0.43
C LEU A 332 -18.63 -4.34 -0.75
N ILE A 333 -17.75 -3.75 0.06
CA ILE A 333 -16.31 -3.83 -0.19
C ILE A 333 -15.81 -5.26 0.06
N ASP A 334 -15.10 -5.81 -0.93
CA ASP A 334 -14.48 -7.13 -0.88
C ASP A 334 -12.95 -7.04 -0.95
N ALA A 335 -12.29 -8.20 -1.03
CA ALA A 335 -10.83 -8.29 -1.11
C ALA A 335 -10.22 -7.80 -2.44
N THR A 336 -11.03 -7.36 -3.41
CA THR A 336 -10.53 -6.71 -4.63
C THR A 336 -10.22 -5.23 -4.41
N TYR A 337 -10.79 -4.61 -3.37
CA TYR A 337 -10.38 -3.29 -2.91
C TYR A 337 -9.01 -3.36 -2.23
N ARG A 338 -8.10 -2.46 -2.64
CA ARG A 338 -6.68 -2.48 -2.20
C ARG A 338 -6.14 -1.12 -1.76
N ASP A 339 -7.02 -0.13 -1.57
CA ASP A 339 -6.64 1.22 -1.14
C ASP A 339 -6.37 1.32 0.39
N GLY A 340 -6.50 0.22 1.14
CA GLY A 340 -6.26 0.17 2.58
C GLY A 340 -7.35 0.86 3.42
N GLY A 341 -7.04 1.15 4.69
CA GLY A 341 -7.96 1.86 5.59
C GLY A 341 -9.03 0.99 6.25
N CYS A 342 -8.85 -0.34 6.24
CA CYS A 342 -9.72 -1.29 6.95
C CYS A 342 -11.22 -1.08 6.67
N PRO A 343 -11.65 -1.07 5.39
CA PRO A 343 -13.05 -0.81 5.04
C PRO A 343 -13.99 -1.80 5.72
N ASN A 344 -15.17 -1.33 6.13
CA ASN A 344 -16.22 -2.21 6.63
C ASN A 344 -16.86 -3.00 5.48
N ASN A 345 -17.45 -4.16 5.83
CA ASN A 345 -18.21 -5.01 4.91
C ASN A 345 -19.68 -5.14 5.39
N ASP A 346 -20.22 -4.05 5.96
CA ASP A 346 -21.52 -4.04 6.63
C ASP A 346 -22.52 -3.05 6.01
N THR A 347 -22.00 -1.99 5.39
CA THR A 347 -22.79 -0.83 4.94
C THR A 347 -22.37 -0.39 3.53
N LEU A 348 -23.30 0.17 2.77
CA LEU A 348 -22.95 0.95 1.57
C LEU A 348 -22.72 2.41 1.94
N TYR A 349 -21.63 2.95 1.39
CA TYR A 349 -21.24 4.33 1.60
C TYR A 349 -22.00 5.30 0.68
N SER A 350 -22.28 6.50 1.21
CA SER A 350 -22.71 7.68 0.44
C SER A 350 -21.84 8.85 0.86
N ILE A 351 -20.86 9.22 0.03
CA ILE A 351 -19.78 10.14 0.40
C ILE A 351 -19.88 11.40 -0.42
N ALA A 352 -19.69 12.56 0.24
CA ALA A 352 -19.63 13.85 -0.44
C ALA A 352 -18.68 14.80 0.27
N TRP A 353 -17.84 15.49 -0.51
CA TRP A 353 -17.22 16.73 -0.07
C TRP A 353 -18.20 17.88 -0.29
N VAL A 354 -18.46 18.66 0.75
CA VAL A 354 -19.45 19.75 0.72
C VAL A 354 -18.78 21.07 1.03
N ASP A 355 -19.08 22.08 0.21
CA ASP A 355 -18.64 23.46 0.36
C ASP A 355 -19.76 24.31 0.96
N LEU A 356 -19.55 24.76 2.20
CA LEU A 356 -20.44 25.60 2.98
C LEU A 356 -19.93 27.05 3.07
N SER A 357 -18.91 27.43 2.31
CA SER A 357 -18.28 28.76 2.38
C SER A 357 -19.22 29.91 1.96
N LYS A 358 -20.20 29.63 1.10
CA LYS A 358 -21.12 30.65 0.55
C LYS A 358 -22.52 30.58 1.14
N GLU A 359 -23.02 29.37 1.34
CA GLU A 359 -24.39 29.12 1.76
C GLU A 359 -24.56 27.70 2.33
N PRO A 360 -25.63 27.45 3.10
CA PRO A 360 -25.96 26.12 3.55
C PRO A 360 -26.25 25.16 2.39
N VAL A 361 -25.97 23.88 2.62
CA VAL A 361 -26.38 22.79 1.72
C VAL A 361 -27.40 21.92 2.46
N ILE A 362 -28.53 21.67 1.81
CA ILE A 362 -29.64 20.92 2.38
C ILE A 362 -29.46 19.43 2.05
N LEU A 363 -29.29 18.61 3.10
CA LEU A 363 -29.32 17.16 3.04
C LEU A 363 -30.77 16.67 3.12
N SER A 364 -31.30 16.12 2.04
CA SER A 364 -32.62 15.47 2.04
C SER A 364 -32.47 13.96 2.24
N VAL A 365 -33.19 13.44 3.22
CA VAL A 365 -33.21 12.02 3.58
C VAL A 365 -34.64 11.49 3.42
N PRO A 366 -34.86 10.38 2.67
CA PRO A 366 -36.17 9.76 2.52
C PRO A 366 -36.61 9.07 3.81
N GLU A 367 -37.82 8.51 3.80
CA GLU A 367 -38.21 7.54 4.83
C GLU A 367 -37.34 6.29 4.70
N ILE A 368 -36.70 5.90 5.81
CA ILE A 368 -35.85 4.71 5.90
C ILE A 368 -36.52 3.75 6.90
N PRO A 369 -36.61 2.43 6.59
CA PRO A 369 -37.19 1.46 7.51
C PRO A 369 -36.62 1.57 8.93
N ALA A 370 -37.51 1.52 9.93
CA ALA A 370 -37.16 1.83 11.31
C ALA A 370 -36.11 0.90 11.92
N ASP A 371 -36.03 -0.34 11.44
CA ASP A 371 -35.08 -1.36 11.84
C ASP A 371 -33.70 -1.19 11.17
N ARG A 372 -33.65 -0.64 9.95
CA ARG A 372 -32.40 -0.42 9.20
C ARG A 372 -31.51 0.64 9.85
N TYR A 373 -30.25 0.28 10.10
CA TYR A 373 -29.25 1.25 10.51
C TYR A 373 -28.83 2.17 9.36
N TRP A 374 -28.73 3.46 9.64
CA TRP A 374 -28.20 4.46 8.73
C TRP A 374 -27.69 5.66 9.51
N THR A 375 -26.66 6.32 8.96
CA THR A 375 -26.06 7.51 9.54
C THR A 375 -25.35 8.34 8.47
N PHE A 376 -25.36 9.65 8.63
CA PHE A 376 -24.48 10.59 7.96
C PHE A 376 -23.58 11.21 9.03
N GLU A 377 -22.34 10.74 9.07
CA GLU A 377 -21.26 11.32 9.86
C GLU A 377 -20.82 12.62 9.19
N LEU A 378 -20.84 13.73 9.94
CA LEU A 378 -20.49 15.06 9.45
C LEU A 378 -19.20 15.52 10.12
N SER A 379 -18.12 15.53 9.35
CA SER A 379 -16.79 15.90 9.82
C SER A 379 -16.35 17.24 9.25
N THR A 380 -15.67 18.01 10.07
CA THR A 380 -14.91 19.20 9.66
C THR A 380 -13.77 18.82 8.73
N PHE A 381 -13.13 19.82 8.13
CA PHE A 381 -11.94 19.63 7.31
C PHE A 381 -10.74 19.07 8.10
N THR A 382 -10.75 19.16 9.43
CA THR A 382 -9.69 18.64 10.31
C THR A 382 -9.96 17.24 10.85
N SER A 383 -10.88 16.52 10.22
CA SER A 383 -11.33 15.17 10.58
C SER A 383 -12.17 15.06 11.86
N ASP A 384 -12.47 16.14 12.57
CA ASP A 384 -13.32 16.10 13.77
C ASP A 384 -14.80 16.09 13.38
N ASN A 385 -15.57 15.18 13.96
CA ASN A 385 -17.02 15.17 13.85
C ASN A 385 -17.60 16.39 14.56
N PHE A 386 -18.52 17.09 13.89
CA PHE A 386 -19.28 18.16 14.52
C PHE A 386 -20.73 17.74 14.76
N ALA A 387 -21.33 16.93 13.88
CA ALA A 387 -22.73 16.50 14.00
C ALA A 387 -23.00 15.17 13.29
N TYR A 388 -24.22 14.65 13.50
CA TYR A 388 -24.73 13.46 12.83
C TYR A 388 -26.17 13.72 12.38
N VAL A 389 -26.56 13.12 11.25
CA VAL A 389 -27.96 12.92 10.85
C VAL A 389 -28.16 11.42 10.67
N GLY A 390 -28.99 10.79 11.48
CA GLY A 390 -29.03 9.34 11.51
C GLY A 390 -29.96 8.73 12.54
N LYS A 391 -30.02 7.40 12.54
CA LYS A 391 -30.89 6.62 13.43
C LYS A 391 -30.63 6.91 14.91
N ARG A 392 -29.37 6.94 15.34
CA ARG A 392 -29.00 7.16 16.77
C ARG A 392 -29.52 8.49 17.31
N VAL A 393 -29.40 9.56 16.53
CA VAL A 393 -29.84 10.91 16.93
C VAL A 393 -31.35 11.12 16.70
N GLY A 394 -32.08 10.08 16.30
CA GLY A 394 -33.53 10.13 16.12
C GLY A 394 -34.00 10.88 14.88
N SER A 395 -33.12 11.12 13.91
CA SER A 395 -33.48 11.77 12.64
C SER A 395 -34.59 10.99 11.92
N LYS A 396 -35.48 11.73 11.26
CA LYS A 396 -36.59 11.22 10.44
C LYS A 396 -36.38 11.57 8.97
N ALA A 397 -37.26 11.10 8.09
CA ALA A 397 -37.35 11.65 6.74
C ALA A 397 -37.50 13.18 6.82
N GLY A 398 -36.75 13.91 5.99
CA GLY A 398 -36.77 15.36 6.03
C GLY A 398 -35.56 16.02 5.41
N ASN A 399 -35.48 17.33 5.60
CA ASN A 399 -34.48 18.21 5.01
C ASN A 399 -33.67 18.86 6.12
N TYR A 400 -32.35 18.68 6.05
CA TYR A 400 -31.42 19.06 7.09
C TYR A 400 -30.40 20.06 6.53
N ALA A 401 -30.38 21.29 7.03
CA ALA A 401 -29.41 22.29 6.62
C ALA A 401 -28.05 22.04 7.27
N LEU A 402 -27.04 21.80 6.44
CA LEU A 402 -25.63 21.81 6.81
C LEU A 402 -25.14 23.26 6.69
N ILE A 403 -24.75 23.86 7.82
CA ILE A 403 -24.48 25.30 7.92
C ILE A 403 -22.99 25.51 8.15
N GLY A 404 -22.38 26.37 7.35
CA GLY A 404 -20.98 26.80 7.50
C GLY A 404 -20.80 27.83 8.62
N PRO A 405 -19.54 28.20 8.94
CA PRO A 405 -19.22 28.98 10.14
C PRO A 405 -19.81 30.40 10.14
N ASP A 406 -19.94 31.02 8.97
CA ASP A 406 -20.25 32.46 8.84
C ASP A 406 -21.69 32.76 8.42
N TRP A 407 -22.54 31.74 8.24
CA TRP A 407 -23.89 31.95 7.73
C TRP A 407 -24.89 32.31 8.84
N LEU A 408 -25.60 33.42 8.66
CA LEU A 408 -26.56 33.99 9.62
C LEU A 408 -27.94 34.28 9.01
N GLY A 409 -28.31 33.59 7.93
CA GLY A 409 -29.58 33.80 7.23
C GLY A 409 -30.76 33.06 7.87
N ASP A 410 -31.93 33.19 7.25
CA ASP A 410 -33.13 32.42 7.60
C ASP A 410 -33.21 31.12 6.79
N LEU A 411 -33.68 30.05 7.43
CA LEU A 411 -33.98 28.78 6.76
C LEU A 411 -35.46 28.70 6.35
N PRO A 412 -35.78 28.00 5.25
CA PRO A 412 -37.15 27.64 4.91
C PRO A 412 -37.82 26.84 6.03
N GLY A 413 -39.14 27.02 6.21
CA GLY A 413 -39.88 26.41 7.33
C GLY A 413 -39.93 24.87 7.33
N ASP A 414 -39.61 24.22 6.20
CA ASP A 414 -39.53 22.78 6.03
C ASP A 414 -38.11 22.21 6.16
N VAL A 415 -37.15 23.04 6.57
CA VAL A 415 -35.72 22.69 6.70
C VAL A 415 -35.28 22.82 8.16
N THR A 416 -34.75 21.73 8.70
CA THR A 416 -34.20 21.67 10.07
C THR A 416 -32.72 22.01 10.07
N ALA A 417 -32.27 22.94 10.92
CA ALA A 417 -30.83 23.17 11.09
C ALA A 417 -30.15 21.97 11.76
N VAL A 418 -29.04 21.49 11.20
CA VAL A 418 -28.15 20.57 11.90
C VAL A 418 -27.29 21.36 12.87
N THR A 419 -27.29 20.94 14.15
CA THR A 419 -26.57 21.64 15.22
C THR A 419 -25.52 20.74 15.89
N PRO A 420 -24.32 21.26 16.22
CA PRO A 420 -23.84 22.62 15.93
C PRO A 420 -23.58 22.83 14.42
N SER A 421 -23.45 24.10 14.00
CA SER A 421 -22.93 24.44 12.67
C SER A 421 -21.48 23.98 12.52
N SER A 422 -21.06 23.77 11.27
CA SER A 422 -19.67 23.42 10.99
C SER A 422 -18.74 24.60 11.31
N PRO A 423 -17.65 24.38 12.08
CA PRO A 423 -16.62 25.39 12.30
C PRO A 423 -15.72 25.62 11.08
N THR A 424 -15.76 24.76 10.06
CA THR A 424 -14.98 24.90 8.82
C THR A 424 -15.91 25.03 7.61
N PRO A 425 -15.53 25.80 6.56
CA PRO A 425 -16.33 25.93 5.36
C PRO A 425 -16.41 24.62 4.56
N TRP A 426 -15.36 23.80 4.57
CA TRP A 426 -15.40 22.48 3.96
C TRP A 426 -15.72 21.40 4.99
N ILE A 427 -16.61 20.48 4.60
CA ILE A 427 -16.93 19.30 5.39
C ILE A 427 -16.88 18.05 4.53
N LEU A 428 -16.69 16.92 5.19
CA LEU A 428 -16.87 15.59 4.62
C LEU A 428 -18.15 14.98 5.21
N ILE A 429 -19.02 14.48 4.32
CA ILE A 429 -20.10 13.59 4.70
C ILE A 429 -19.65 12.15 4.45
N LEU A 430 -19.65 11.33 5.49
CA LEU A 430 -19.49 9.88 5.39
C LEU A 430 -20.81 9.18 5.74
N GLY A 431 -21.68 9.08 4.74
CA GLY A 431 -22.95 8.37 4.86
C GLY A 431 -22.75 6.85 4.85
N ARG A 432 -23.44 6.12 5.73
CA ARG A 432 -23.45 4.66 5.79
C ARG A 432 -24.89 4.19 5.89
N THR A 433 -25.31 3.29 5.00
CA THR A 433 -26.62 2.62 5.07
C THR A 433 -26.37 1.12 5.18
N LEU A 434 -26.94 0.48 6.19
CA LEU A 434 -26.82 -0.95 6.42
C LEU A 434 -27.28 -1.74 5.19
N ALA A 435 -26.49 -2.74 4.79
CA ALA A 435 -26.90 -3.76 3.84
C ALA A 435 -26.96 -5.12 4.53
N ASP A 436 -28.08 -5.82 4.39
CA ASP A 436 -28.26 -7.16 4.95
C ASP A 436 -27.86 -8.25 3.94
N GLY A 437 -26.56 -8.24 3.61
CA GLY A 437 -26.00 -9.09 2.56
C GLY A 437 -26.22 -8.55 1.15
N VAL A 438 -25.76 -9.33 0.16
CA VAL A 438 -25.74 -8.94 -1.25
C VAL A 438 -27.15 -8.84 -1.84
N ASP A 439 -28.08 -9.67 -1.36
CA ASP A 439 -29.46 -9.70 -1.86
C ASP A 439 -30.27 -8.45 -1.48
N ASP A 440 -29.84 -7.71 -0.45
CA ASP A 440 -30.48 -6.49 0.03
C ASP A 440 -29.95 -5.21 -0.67
N LEU A 441 -28.89 -5.33 -1.50
CA LEU A 441 -28.30 -4.19 -2.21
C LEU A 441 -29.33 -3.37 -3.03
N PRO A 442 -30.29 -3.98 -3.77
CA PRO A 442 -31.28 -3.20 -4.51
C PRO A 442 -32.14 -2.27 -3.61
N SER A 443 -32.46 -2.71 -2.39
CA SER A 443 -33.19 -1.91 -1.41
C SER A 443 -32.36 -0.70 -0.96
N VAL A 444 -31.07 -0.91 -0.71
CA VAL A 444 -30.14 0.17 -0.31
C VAL A 444 -29.92 1.15 -1.46
N HIS A 445 -29.79 0.67 -2.70
CA HIS A 445 -29.66 1.53 -3.89
C HIS A 445 -30.89 2.40 -4.07
N ALA A 446 -32.09 1.88 -3.81
CA ALA A 446 -33.33 2.67 -3.87
C ALA A 446 -33.36 3.80 -2.82
N LEU A 447 -32.77 3.60 -1.64
CA LEU A 447 -32.61 4.65 -0.62
C LEU A 447 -31.53 5.66 -1.04
N GLN A 448 -30.35 5.20 -1.46
CA GLN A 448 -29.25 6.05 -1.93
C GLN A 448 -29.70 6.96 -3.09
N ALA A 449 -30.47 6.40 -4.03
CA ALA A 449 -31.05 7.13 -5.16
C ALA A 449 -32.01 8.26 -4.74
N GLN A 450 -32.38 8.38 -3.47
CA GLN A 450 -33.21 9.45 -2.92
C GLN A 450 -32.44 10.43 -2.01
N TYR A 451 -31.20 10.12 -1.62
CA TYR A 451 -30.36 11.08 -0.90
C TYR A 451 -30.01 12.26 -1.81
N ARG A 452 -30.19 13.49 -1.32
CA ARG A 452 -29.87 14.71 -2.10
C ARG A 452 -29.10 15.72 -1.27
N LEU A 453 -28.22 16.45 -1.96
CA LEU A 453 -27.58 17.65 -1.47
C LEU A 453 -28.03 18.80 -2.36
N THR A 454 -28.67 19.81 -1.78
CA THR A 454 -29.19 20.96 -2.54
C THR A 454 -28.69 22.25 -1.90
N PRO A 455 -27.85 23.06 -2.58
CA PRO A 455 -27.50 24.40 -2.10
C PRO A 455 -28.76 25.23 -1.80
N LEU A 456 -28.75 26.01 -0.72
CA LEU A 456 -29.92 26.75 -0.25
C LEU A 456 -30.53 27.67 -1.33
N SER A 457 -29.70 28.32 -2.15
CA SER A 457 -30.10 29.20 -3.26
C SER A 457 -30.86 28.46 -4.36
N LEU A 458 -30.78 27.14 -4.40
CA LEU A 458 -31.50 26.26 -5.30
C LEU A 458 -32.70 25.57 -4.64
N TRP A 459 -32.89 25.72 -3.33
CA TRP A 459 -33.99 25.10 -2.60
C TRP A 459 -35.35 25.56 -3.12
N GLY A 460 -36.29 24.62 -3.25
CA GLY A 460 -37.66 24.88 -3.72
C GLY A 460 -37.82 25.20 -5.21
N LYS A 461 -36.73 25.23 -5.99
CA LYS A 461 -36.79 25.45 -7.43
C LYS A 461 -37.12 24.13 -8.18
N PRO A 462 -37.98 24.15 -9.20
CA PRO A 462 -38.24 22.97 -10.03
C PRO A 462 -37.05 22.64 -10.92
N GLU A 463 -36.83 21.35 -11.19
CA GLU A 463 -35.85 20.84 -12.18
C GLU A 463 -34.40 21.33 -11.98
N VAL A 464 -33.97 21.51 -10.73
CA VAL A 464 -32.61 21.95 -10.40
C VAL A 464 -31.59 20.92 -10.90
N LYS A 465 -30.73 21.36 -11.83
CA LYS A 465 -29.46 20.70 -12.11
C LYS A 465 -28.40 21.32 -11.23
N LEU A 466 -27.79 20.50 -10.37
CA LEU A 466 -26.69 20.94 -9.54
C LEU A 466 -25.47 21.29 -10.42
N PRO A 467 -24.75 22.38 -10.11
CA PRO A 467 -23.52 22.69 -10.81
C PRO A 467 -22.45 21.65 -10.48
N GLU A 468 -21.88 21.01 -11.49
CA GLU A 468 -20.74 20.09 -11.31
C GLU A 468 -19.45 20.89 -11.06
N ASN A 469 -19.19 21.21 -9.79
CA ASN A 469 -17.97 21.88 -9.39
C ASN A 469 -16.87 20.88 -9.02
N ARG A 470 -15.70 21.01 -9.62
CA ARG A 470 -14.46 20.26 -9.28
C ARG A 470 -13.28 21.21 -9.02
N ASP A 471 -13.55 22.50 -8.87
CA ASP A 471 -12.56 23.50 -8.51
C ASP A 471 -12.27 23.39 -7.02
N VAL A 472 -11.32 22.53 -6.69
CA VAL A 472 -10.74 22.38 -5.36
C VAL A 472 -9.24 22.54 -5.46
N TYR A 473 -8.61 23.01 -4.38
CA TYR A 473 -7.16 23.15 -4.33
C TYR A 473 -6.46 21.84 -4.71
N LYS A 474 -5.53 21.90 -5.67
CA LYS A 474 -4.65 20.78 -6.03
C LYS A 474 -3.48 20.72 -5.05
N PRO A 475 -3.38 19.68 -4.19
CA PRO A 475 -2.31 19.57 -3.22
C PRO A 475 -0.95 19.41 -3.90
N ALA A 476 0.07 20.06 -3.35
CA ALA A 476 1.44 19.96 -3.84
C ALA A 476 2.17 18.73 -3.26
N VAL A 477 1.50 17.59 -3.14
CA VAL A 477 2.09 16.35 -2.59
C VAL A 477 2.38 15.32 -3.69
N ALA A 478 3.29 14.38 -3.43
CA ALA A 478 3.71 13.38 -4.41
C ALA A 478 2.55 12.57 -5.00
N LEU A 479 1.58 12.18 -4.16
CA LEU A 479 0.38 11.45 -4.57
C LEU A 479 -0.55 12.25 -5.51
N ALA A 480 -0.42 13.58 -5.53
CA ALA A 480 -1.14 14.46 -6.47
C ALA A 480 -0.28 14.81 -7.72
N GLY A 481 0.84 14.12 -7.92
CA GLY A 481 1.74 14.29 -9.06
C GLY A 481 2.78 15.41 -8.89
N SER A 482 2.94 15.97 -7.68
CA SER A 482 3.96 16.97 -7.39
C SER A 482 5.33 16.32 -7.15
N LYS A 483 6.41 16.98 -7.56
CA LYS A 483 7.81 16.62 -7.19
C LYS A 483 8.43 17.60 -6.21
N ASP A 484 7.62 18.48 -5.65
CA ASP A 484 8.04 19.54 -4.76
C ASP A 484 8.35 19.00 -3.36
N PRO A 485 9.62 19.05 -2.90
CA PRO A 485 10.01 18.53 -1.60
C PRO A 485 9.41 19.32 -0.42
N LEU A 486 8.93 20.54 -0.63
CA LEU A 486 8.24 21.35 0.39
C LEU A 486 6.73 21.44 0.16
N GLY A 487 6.22 20.77 -0.86
CA GLY A 487 4.83 20.91 -1.26
C GLY A 487 3.76 20.51 -0.22
N PRO A 488 3.99 19.55 0.70
CA PRO A 488 3.08 19.36 1.84
C PRO A 488 2.92 20.61 2.71
N TRP A 489 3.97 21.42 2.89
CA TRP A 489 3.92 22.67 3.65
C TRP A 489 3.17 23.77 2.91
N LYS A 490 3.34 23.85 1.58
CA LYS A 490 2.53 24.74 0.72
C LYS A 490 1.05 24.38 0.78
N THR A 491 0.75 23.08 0.77
CA THR A 491 -0.61 22.56 0.93
C THR A 491 -1.16 22.95 2.29
N LEU A 492 -0.40 22.77 3.37
CA LEU A 492 -0.82 23.16 4.71
C LEU A 492 -1.15 24.65 4.79
N ASN A 493 -0.28 25.54 4.30
CA ASN A 493 -0.52 26.99 4.32
C ASN A 493 -1.78 27.39 3.53
N ALA A 494 -2.02 26.75 2.38
CA ALA A 494 -3.24 26.97 1.59
C ALA A 494 -4.49 26.50 2.36
N MET A 495 -4.43 25.33 3.01
CA MET A 495 -5.57 24.77 3.74
C MET A 495 -5.87 25.51 5.04
N LEU A 496 -4.86 26.08 5.71
CA LEU A 496 -5.06 26.97 6.85
C LEU A 496 -5.73 28.30 6.44
N ALA A 497 -5.52 28.76 5.21
CA ALA A 497 -6.19 29.94 4.68
C ALA A 497 -7.64 29.63 4.25
N GLU A 498 -7.86 28.46 3.63
CA GLU A 498 -9.19 28.03 3.18
C GLU A 498 -10.09 27.56 4.33
N ASN A 499 -9.52 26.97 5.37
CA ASN A 499 -10.22 26.48 6.55
C ASN A 499 -9.56 27.09 7.79
N PRO A 500 -9.96 28.32 8.18
CA PRO A 500 -9.35 29.03 9.30
C PRO A 500 -9.37 28.21 10.59
N PRO A 501 -8.23 28.08 11.30
CA PRO A 501 -8.21 27.42 12.59
C PRO A 501 -9.05 28.12 13.66
N ALA A 502 -9.36 27.38 14.73
CA ALA A 502 -10.01 27.94 15.89
C ALA A 502 -9.17 29.07 16.51
N ALA A 503 -9.84 30.13 16.98
CA ALA A 503 -9.17 31.34 17.48
C ALA A 503 -8.20 31.07 18.64
N HIS A 504 -8.48 30.06 19.49
CA HIS A 504 -7.59 29.71 20.60
C HIS A 504 -6.27 29.06 20.16
N HIS A 505 -6.11 28.70 18.88
CA HIS A 505 -4.84 28.22 18.32
C HIS A 505 -3.87 29.36 17.93
N GLU A 506 -4.24 30.63 18.13
CA GLU A 506 -3.45 31.79 17.67
C GLU A 506 -1.97 31.75 18.13
N VAL A 507 -1.71 31.39 19.38
CA VAL A 507 -0.33 31.31 19.92
C VAL A 507 0.49 30.25 19.19
N LEU A 508 -0.10 29.10 18.89
CA LEU A 508 0.54 28.01 18.16
C LEU A 508 0.86 28.45 16.72
N LEU A 509 -0.10 29.08 16.04
CA LEU A 509 0.09 29.58 14.68
C LEU A 509 1.15 30.69 14.60
N LYS A 510 1.25 31.55 15.63
CA LYS A 510 2.32 32.55 15.73
C LYS A 510 3.71 31.91 15.83
N GLN A 511 3.83 30.77 16.53
CA GLN A 511 5.08 30.01 16.59
C GLN A 511 5.40 29.35 15.25
N PHE A 512 4.42 28.72 14.61
CA PHE A 512 4.61 28.11 13.28
C PHE A 512 4.97 29.14 12.20
N ALA A 513 4.44 30.36 12.31
CA ALA A 513 4.75 31.44 11.38
C ALA A 513 6.24 31.80 11.36
N THR A 514 6.99 31.57 12.46
CA THR A 514 8.44 31.85 12.49
C THR A 514 9.27 30.94 11.59
N ILE A 515 8.68 29.82 11.14
CA ILE A 515 9.29 28.88 10.19
C ILE A 515 8.52 28.83 8.85
N GLY A 516 7.70 29.85 8.58
CA GLY A 516 6.96 29.99 7.32
C GLY A 516 5.69 29.14 7.21
N ILE A 517 5.16 28.62 8.32
CA ILE A 517 3.93 27.83 8.34
C ILE A 517 2.77 28.67 8.88
N GLY A 518 1.73 28.86 8.08
CA GLY A 518 0.58 29.70 8.41
C GLY A 518 -0.23 30.15 7.19
N PRO A 519 -1.45 30.67 7.40
CA PRO A 519 -2.32 31.10 6.30
C PRO A 519 -1.64 32.21 5.48
N GLY A 520 -1.55 32.00 4.17
CA GLY A 520 -0.97 32.96 3.23
C GLY A 520 0.56 33.12 3.28
N LEU A 521 1.27 32.32 4.09
CA LEU A 521 2.72 32.34 4.13
C LEU A 521 3.33 31.53 2.97
N ASP A 522 4.48 32.01 2.48
CA ASP A 522 5.25 31.35 1.43
C ASP A 522 6.51 30.69 2.01
N ILE A 523 6.51 29.35 2.01
CA ILE A 523 7.61 28.55 2.55
C ILE A 523 8.91 28.71 1.76
N GLU A 524 8.84 29.11 0.48
CA GLU A 524 10.04 29.27 -0.36
C GLU A 524 10.90 30.46 0.04
N GLN A 525 10.30 31.44 0.72
CA GLN A 525 11.00 32.62 1.23
C GLN A 525 11.77 32.35 2.52
N GLN A 526 11.62 31.16 3.11
CA GLN A 526 12.36 30.79 4.30
C GLN A 526 13.84 30.51 4.00
N PRO A 527 14.76 30.77 4.95
CA PRO A 527 16.16 30.40 4.83
C PRO A 527 16.35 28.91 4.52
N GLU A 528 17.41 28.56 3.79
CA GLU A 528 17.71 27.15 3.43
C GLU A 528 17.78 26.23 4.65
N VAL A 529 18.26 26.73 5.79
CA VAL A 529 18.30 25.99 7.05
C VAL A 529 16.90 25.55 7.52
N VAL A 530 15.90 26.43 7.41
CA VAL A 530 14.51 26.11 7.75
C VAL A 530 13.92 25.13 6.74
N LYS A 531 14.18 25.34 5.44
CA LYS A 531 13.69 24.46 4.37
C LYS A 531 14.24 23.03 4.52
N ARG A 532 15.52 22.86 4.86
CA ARG A 532 16.11 21.54 5.17
C ARG A 532 15.45 20.88 6.38
N ALA A 533 15.25 21.63 7.47
CA ALA A 533 14.57 21.12 8.65
C ALA A 533 13.16 20.60 8.33
N LEU A 534 12.39 21.37 7.57
CA LEU A 534 11.04 21.01 7.16
C LEU A 534 10.99 19.80 6.21
N GLN A 535 11.99 19.62 5.34
CA GLN A 535 12.12 18.41 4.53
C GLN A 535 12.44 17.18 5.40
N ARG A 536 13.31 17.33 6.40
CA ARG A 536 13.63 16.26 7.37
C ARG A 536 12.38 15.81 8.12
N VAL A 537 11.52 16.75 8.54
CA VAL A 537 10.22 16.44 9.18
C VAL A 537 9.35 15.54 8.29
N LEU A 538 9.26 15.82 6.99
CA LEU A 538 8.44 15.02 6.06
C LEU A 538 8.92 13.57 5.93
N GLY A 539 10.22 13.31 6.17
CA GLY A 539 10.78 11.95 6.18
C GLY A 539 10.38 11.13 7.41
N VAL A 540 9.99 11.76 8.52
CA VAL A 540 9.68 11.09 9.79
C VAL A 540 8.24 11.25 10.25
N GLY A 541 7.51 12.24 9.73
CA GLY A 541 6.16 12.58 10.19
C GLY A 541 5.16 11.43 10.05
N ILE A 542 5.02 10.84 8.86
CA ILE A 542 4.11 9.69 8.65
C ILE A 542 4.55 8.45 9.45
N PRO A 543 5.85 8.05 9.46
CA PRO A 543 6.32 6.99 10.34
C PRO A 543 5.99 7.22 11.82
N LEU A 544 6.12 8.45 12.32
CA LEU A 544 5.78 8.82 13.69
C LEU A 544 4.30 8.56 13.99
N LEU A 545 3.39 9.05 13.15
CA LEU A 545 1.95 8.84 13.33
C LEU A 545 1.60 7.35 13.27
N ARG A 546 2.16 6.59 12.33
CA ARG A 546 1.95 5.13 12.24
C ARG A 546 2.44 4.39 13.47
N GLN A 547 3.61 4.77 13.99
CA GLN A 547 4.17 4.15 15.18
C GLN A 547 3.34 4.47 16.42
N GLN A 548 2.87 5.71 16.56
CA GLN A 548 1.95 6.08 17.64
C GLN A 548 0.69 5.20 17.58
N PHE A 549 0.03 5.08 16.42
CA PHE A 549 -1.20 4.30 16.31
C PHE A 549 -0.93 2.82 16.61
N MET A 550 0.16 2.28 16.08
CA MET A 550 0.48 0.87 16.24
C MET A 550 0.91 0.49 17.65
N SER A 551 1.47 1.43 18.42
CA SER A 551 1.81 1.23 19.82
C SER A 551 0.61 0.84 20.69
N GLY A 552 -0.59 1.29 20.31
CA GLY A 552 -1.82 1.09 21.09
C GLY A 552 -1.87 1.89 22.40
N VAL A 553 -0.90 2.79 22.67
CA VAL A 553 -0.86 3.61 23.90
C VAL A 553 -2.10 4.49 24.08
N TRP A 554 -2.78 4.82 22.99
CA TRP A 554 -4.05 5.55 22.95
C TRP A 554 -5.25 4.74 23.47
N ALA A 555 -5.13 3.41 23.55
CA ALA A 555 -6.23 2.51 23.84
C ALA A 555 -6.17 1.92 25.25
N LYS A 556 -7.33 1.58 25.80
CA LYS A 556 -7.42 0.68 26.96
C LYS A 556 -7.42 -0.77 26.48
N PHE A 557 -6.50 -1.58 27.00
CA PHE A 557 -6.40 -2.99 26.65
C PHE A 557 -7.29 -3.86 27.56
N VAL A 558 -8.16 -4.67 26.95
CA VAL A 558 -8.98 -5.66 27.65
C VAL A 558 -8.95 -6.95 26.83
N ASN A 559 -8.38 -8.02 27.39
CA ASN A 559 -8.31 -9.34 26.75
C ASN A 559 -7.72 -9.31 25.31
N GLY A 560 -6.69 -8.50 25.07
CA GLY A 560 -6.07 -8.29 23.76
C GLY A 560 -6.74 -7.23 22.88
N TRP A 561 -7.98 -6.85 23.19
CA TRP A 561 -8.73 -5.83 22.46
C TRP A 561 -8.34 -4.41 22.90
N ARG A 562 -8.15 -3.53 21.92
CA ARG A 562 -7.90 -2.10 22.08
C ARG A 562 -9.22 -1.35 22.05
N TYR A 563 -9.64 -0.82 23.20
CA TYR A 563 -10.80 0.06 23.32
C TYR A 563 -10.40 1.50 23.03
N PRO A 564 -11.13 2.20 22.15
CA PRO A 564 -10.82 3.58 21.84
C PRO A 564 -11.11 4.52 23.01
N PRO A 565 -10.45 5.69 23.06
CA PRO A 565 -10.79 6.73 24.01
C PRO A 565 -12.21 7.25 23.72
N SER A 566 -12.91 7.68 24.78
CA SER A 566 -14.31 8.11 24.69
C SER A 566 -14.55 9.33 23.79
N ASN A 567 -13.51 10.10 23.49
CA ASN A 567 -13.56 11.29 22.64
C ASN A 567 -12.96 11.06 21.24
N GLU A 568 -12.68 9.82 20.84
CA GLU A 568 -12.38 9.51 19.44
C GLU A 568 -13.48 10.07 18.52
N GLY A 569 -13.08 10.55 17.34
CA GLY A 569 -13.95 11.30 16.43
C GLY A 569 -14.05 12.79 16.77
N ARG A 570 -13.68 13.21 17.99
CA ARG A 570 -13.74 14.61 18.45
C ARG A 570 -12.55 15.02 19.30
N PHE A 571 -11.35 14.59 18.89
CA PHE A 571 -10.12 14.88 19.62
C PHE A 571 -9.84 16.38 19.79
N GLY A 572 -10.29 17.23 18.86
CA GLY A 572 -10.15 18.68 18.96
C GLY A 572 -8.68 19.10 19.05
N ASP A 573 -8.23 19.48 20.25
CA ASP A 573 -6.87 19.96 20.51
C ASP A 573 -5.86 18.83 20.80
N GLU A 574 -6.29 17.57 20.87
CA GLU A 574 -5.41 16.40 20.99
C GLU A 574 -4.79 16.05 19.63
N PHE A 575 -3.95 16.96 19.12
CA PHE A 575 -3.47 16.94 17.74
C PHE A 575 -2.78 15.64 17.31
N LEU A 576 -2.05 14.99 18.22
CA LEU A 576 -1.39 13.72 17.91
C LEU A 576 -2.40 12.60 17.65
N LEU A 577 -3.41 12.46 18.51
CA LEU A 577 -4.47 11.46 18.34
C LEU A 577 -5.35 11.79 17.14
N ARG A 578 -5.66 13.08 16.96
CA ARG A 578 -6.40 13.55 15.77
C ARG A 578 -5.67 13.21 14.47
N ALA A 579 -4.35 13.40 14.44
CA ALA A 579 -3.56 13.13 13.25
C ALA A 579 -3.38 11.63 12.98
N ALA A 580 -3.03 10.84 14.01
CA ALA A 580 -2.66 9.45 13.83
C ALA A 580 -3.87 8.49 13.87
N ASP A 581 -4.67 8.55 14.91
CA ASP A 581 -5.79 7.63 15.15
C ASP A 581 -6.99 8.01 14.26
N GLN A 582 -7.41 9.27 14.30
CA GLN A 582 -8.63 9.71 13.61
C GLN A 582 -8.42 9.97 12.12
N SER A 583 -7.35 10.69 11.74
CA SER A 583 -7.13 11.10 10.35
C SER A 583 -6.34 10.08 9.54
N LEU A 584 -5.17 9.62 10.01
CA LEU A 584 -4.35 8.69 9.25
C LEU A 584 -4.94 7.28 9.22
N ALA A 585 -5.41 6.76 10.36
CA ALA A 585 -5.99 5.43 10.42
C ALA A 585 -7.47 5.39 10.02
N GLY A 586 -8.25 6.42 10.37
CA GLY A 586 -9.70 6.44 10.18
C GLY A 586 -10.25 7.37 9.08
N ILE A 587 -9.45 8.26 8.48
CA ILE A 587 -9.89 9.46 7.72
C ILE A 587 -10.74 10.40 8.58
N VAL A 588 -11.91 9.91 9.01
CA VAL A 588 -12.85 10.46 9.99
C VAL A 588 -13.40 9.28 10.80
N ALA A 589 -12.96 9.16 12.06
CA ALA A 589 -13.41 8.09 12.95
C ALA A 589 -14.77 8.46 13.57
N ASN A 590 -15.67 7.47 13.71
CA ASN A 590 -16.95 7.71 14.37
C ASN A 590 -16.75 8.04 15.85
N ASP A 591 -17.70 8.79 16.40
CA ASP A 591 -17.81 8.93 17.85
C ASP A 591 -18.10 7.54 18.45
N PRO A 592 -17.49 7.13 19.57
CA PRO A 592 -17.75 5.84 20.20
C PRO A 592 -19.24 5.56 20.46
N ILE A 593 -20.04 6.59 20.72
CA ILE A 593 -21.50 6.44 20.90
C ILE A 593 -22.25 6.07 19.62
N GLU A 594 -21.68 6.35 18.44
CA GLU A 594 -22.21 5.92 17.14
C GLU A 594 -21.67 4.53 16.77
N ALA A 595 -20.35 4.33 16.87
CA ALA A 595 -19.73 3.04 16.63
C ALA A 595 -18.40 2.89 17.39
N VAL A 596 -18.19 1.73 18.00
CA VAL A 596 -16.91 1.33 18.59
C VAL A 596 -16.22 0.29 17.71
N TYR A 597 -14.94 0.51 17.44
CA TYR A 597 -14.07 -0.42 16.71
C TYR A 597 -13.00 -0.97 17.64
N LEU A 598 -13.17 -2.21 18.10
CA LEU A 598 -12.14 -2.87 18.90
C LEU A 598 -11.15 -3.57 17.98
N VAL A 599 -9.87 -3.23 18.09
CA VAL A 599 -8.80 -3.84 17.31
C VAL A 599 -8.09 -4.90 18.15
N ASN A 600 -7.85 -6.08 17.59
CA ASN A 600 -7.03 -7.11 18.23
C ASN A 600 -6.03 -7.73 17.25
N LEU A 601 -4.78 -7.83 17.69
CA LEU A 601 -3.64 -8.34 16.93
C LEU A 601 -3.03 -9.60 17.58
N THR A 602 -3.52 -10.01 18.75
CA THR A 602 -2.90 -11.04 19.58
C THR A 602 -3.91 -12.07 20.10
N ASP A 603 -3.44 -13.27 20.38
CA ASP A 603 -4.21 -14.29 21.09
C ASP A 603 -4.24 -14.06 22.62
N ASN A 604 -4.82 -15.01 23.35
CA ASN A 604 -4.97 -14.99 24.81
C ASN A 604 -3.64 -15.13 25.57
N SER A 605 -2.55 -15.46 24.89
CA SER A 605 -1.19 -15.49 25.45
C SER A 605 -0.40 -14.23 25.11
N GLY A 606 -0.96 -13.33 24.29
CA GLY A 606 -0.29 -12.12 23.81
C GLY A 606 0.56 -12.34 22.56
N GLU A 607 0.49 -13.52 21.94
CA GLU A 607 1.24 -13.83 20.72
C GLU A 607 0.51 -13.28 19.49
N PRO A 608 1.23 -12.83 18.43
CA PRO A 608 0.61 -12.32 17.22
C PRO A 608 -0.34 -13.32 16.53
N LEU A 609 -1.47 -12.82 16.03
CA LEU A 609 -2.41 -13.62 15.24
C LEU A 609 -1.81 -13.95 13.86
N THR A 610 -1.67 -15.24 13.59
CA THR A 610 -1.13 -15.76 12.32
C THR A 610 -1.95 -16.94 11.81
N SER A 611 -2.02 -17.10 10.49
CA SER A 611 -2.75 -18.20 9.84
C SER A 611 -2.11 -19.58 9.98
N ALA A 612 -1.00 -19.69 10.71
CA ALA A 612 -0.36 -20.97 11.04
C ALA A 612 -1.10 -21.73 12.16
N HIS A 613 -2.04 -21.07 12.84
CA HIS A 613 -2.77 -21.61 13.97
C HIS A 613 -4.28 -21.43 13.81
N ARG A 614 -5.03 -22.17 14.62
CA ARG A 614 -6.47 -22.09 14.74
C ARG A 614 -6.85 -21.30 15.99
N TYR A 615 -7.85 -20.43 15.85
CA TYR A 615 -8.33 -19.63 16.96
C TYR A 615 -9.84 -19.65 17.08
N GLU A 616 -10.32 -19.47 18.29
CA GLU A 616 -11.73 -19.33 18.62
C GLU A 616 -11.99 -17.99 19.31
N LEU A 617 -13.08 -17.33 18.90
CA LEU A 617 -13.67 -16.20 19.62
C LEU A 617 -15.06 -16.63 20.09
N THR A 618 -15.22 -16.82 21.40
CA THR A 618 -16.47 -17.30 22.00
C THR A 618 -17.13 -16.18 22.80
N PHE A 619 -18.34 -15.80 22.41
CA PHE A 619 -19.25 -15.00 23.22
C PHE A 619 -20.18 -15.95 24.00
N PRO A 620 -20.06 -16.03 25.33
CA PRO A 620 -20.96 -16.86 26.14
C PRO A 620 -22.42 -16.45 25.98
N GLY A 621 -23.35 -17.36 26.31
CA GLY A 621 -24.77 -17.06 26.35
C GLY A 621 -25.09 -15.82 27.19
N ASN A 622 -25.91 -14.92 26.63
CA ASN A 622 -26.25 -13.61 27.22
C ASN A 622 -25.05 -12.65 27.41
N PHE A 623 -23.93 -12.89 26.74
CA PHE A 623 -22.73 -12.04 26.80
C PHE A 623 -22.22 -11.65 25.40
N GLU A 624 -23.15 -11.53 24.45
CA GLU A 624 -22.86 -10.99 23.11
C GLU A 624 -22.58 -9.48 23.18
N PRO A 625 -21.94 -8.88 22.16
CA PRO A 625 -21.71 -7.43 22.11
C PRO A 625 -23.01 -6.63 22.31
N PRO A 626 -23.10 -5.78 23.36
CA PRO A 626 -24.32 -5.06 23.69
C PRO A 626 -24.46 -3.81 22.82
N VAL A 627 -25.43 -3.85 21.89
CA VAL A 627 -25.66 -2.83 20.86
C VAL A 627 -27.17 -2.65 20.58
N ASP A 628 -27.57 -1.46 20.15
CA ASP A 628 -28.95 -1.17 19.69
C ASP A 628 -29.12 -1.29 18.17
N ALA A 629 -28.04 -1.44 17.40
CA ALA A 629 -28.11 -1.70 15.96
C ALA A 629 -27.58 -3.09 15.58
N PHE A 630 -26.27 -3.25 15.39
CA PHE A 630 -25.67 -4.52 14.99
C PHE A 630 -24.17 -4.54 15.30
N TRP A 631 -23.55 -5.71 15.18
CA TRP A 631 -22.10 -5.86 15.31
C TRP A 631 -21.54 -6.86 14.30
N SER A 632 -20.25 -6.74 14.00
CA SER A 632 -19.53 -7.61 13.07
C SER A 632 -18.06 -7.76 13.48
N VAL A 633 -17.46 -8.90 13.16
CA VAL A 633 -16.03 -9.18 13.25
C VAL A 633 -15.50 -9.29 11.83
N THR A 634 -14.44 -8.55 11.50
CA THR A 634 -13.84 -8.53 10.15
C THR A 634 -12.33 -8.73 10.25
N ILE A 635 -11.77 -9.60 9.40
CA ILE A 635 -10.34 -9.91 9.36
C ILE A 635 -9.63 -9.11 8.25
N TYR A 636 -8.43 -8.62 8.59
CA TYR A 636 -7.55 -7.87 7.70
C TYR A 636 -6.15 -8.46 7.66
N GLY A 637 -5.50 -8.36 6.50
CA GLY A 637 -4.07 -8.57 6.38
C GLY A 637 -3.28 -7.39 6.94
N THR A 638 -1.97 -7.56 7.11
CA THR A 638 -1.06 -6.48 7.56
C THR A 638 -0.95 -5.30 6.59
N ASP A 639 -1.51 -5.42 5.39
CA ASP A 639 -1.68 -4.35 4.41
C ASP A 639 -2.95 -3.51 4.64
N ASN A 640 -3.71 -3.79 5.70
CA ASN A 640 -4.99 -3.14 6.05
C ASN A 640 -6.13 -3.39 5.04
N ASN A 641 -6.03 -4.45 4.24
CA ASN A 641 -7.07 -4.86 3.29
C ASN A 641 -7.74 -6.18 3.72
N LEU A 642 -8.93 -6.42 3.16
CA LEU A 642 -9.64 -7.69 3.33
C LEU A 642 -8.85 -8.83 2.67
N ILE A 643 -8.90 -10.01 3.31
CA ILE A 643 -8.15 -11.18 2.87
C ILE A 643 -8.98 -12.00 1.88
N PRO A 644 -8.51 -12.23 0.63
CA PRO A 644 -9.20 -13.08 -0.33
C PRO A 644 -9.41 -14.49 0.24
N ASN A 645 -10.60 -15.05 0.05
CA ASN A 645 -10.92 -16.40 0.50
C ASN A 645 -11.99 -17.06 -0.37
N GLN A 646 -12.00 -18.38 -0.37
CA GLN A 646 -12.82 -19.26 -1.21
C GLN A 646 -14.33 -19.13 -1.01
N ILE A 647 -14.80 -18.61 0.12
CA ILE A 647 -16.24 -18.42 0.40
C ILE A 647 -16.69 -16.97 0.26
N ASN A 648 -15.80 -16.06 -0.16
CA ASN A 648 -16.04 -14.62 -0.26
C ASN A 648 -16.70 -14.01 1.00
N ARG A 649 -16.25 -14.46 2.18
CA ARG A 649 -16.71 -13.95 3.47
C ARG A 649 -15.63 -13.15 4.14
N TYR A 650 -15.90 -11.88 4.41
CA TYR A 650 -14.93 -10.97 5.00
C TYR A 650 -15.32 -10.49 6.40
N SER A 651 -16.61 -10.56 6.73
CA SER A 651 -17.14 -10.29 8.05
C SER A 651 -18.12 -11.37 8.52
N ILE A 652 -18.28 -11.49 9.84
CA ILE A 652 -19.30 -12.32 10.48
C ILE A 652 -19.87 -11.62 11.72
N GLY A 653 -21.17 -11.75 11.99
CA GLY A 653 -21.81 -11.05 13.11
C GLY A 653 -23.21 -11.55 13.44
N ASN A 654 -23.96 -10.79 14.24
CA ASN A 654 -25.32 -11.16 14.67
C ASN A 654 -26.33 -11.26 13.52
N ARG A 655 -26.05 -10.63 12.39
CA ARG A 655 -26.89 -10.65 11.19
C ARG A 655 -26.47 -11.71 10.16
N SER A 656 -25.33 -12.36 10.35
CA SER A 656 -24.82 -13.29 9.35
C SER A 656 -25.75 -14.52 9.21
N PRO A 657 -26.24 -14.82 7.99
CA PRO A 657 -27.16 -15.93 7.79
C PRO A 657 -26.56 -17.27 8.22
N GLY A 658 -27.34 -18.05 8.98
CA GLY A 658 -26.99 -19.41 9.36
C GLY A 658 -26.01 -19.55 10.53
N VAL A 659 -25.55 -18.46 11.16
CA VAL A 659 -24.72 -18.54 12.38
C VAL A 659 -25.43 -19.38 13.43
N LYS A 660 -24.75 -20.42 13.89
CA LYS A 660 -25.24 -21.38 14.88
C LYS A 660 -24.87 -20.93 16.28
N LYS A 661 -25.83 -21.06 17.20
CA LYS A 661 -25.61 -20.85 18.63
C LYS A 661 -25.10 -22.11 19.29
N ASN A 662 -24.31 -21.92 20.35
CA ASN A 662 -23.88 -22.97 21.26
C ASN A 662 -25.06 -23.41 22.16
N GLU A 663 -24.89 -24.50 22.91
CA GLU A 663 -25.93 -25.02 23.82
C GLU A 663 -26.32 -24.03 24.92
N ASP A 664 -25.40 -23.17 25.36
CA ASP A 664 -25.63 -22.11 26.35
C ASP A 664 -26.32 -20.87 25.75
N GLY A 665 -26.60 -20.87 24.45
CA GLY A 665 -27.14 -19.74 23.70
C GLY A 665 -26.08 -18.73 23.25
N GLY A 666 -24.80 -18.98 23.52
CA GLY A 666 -23.69 -18.16 23.05
C GLY A 666 -23.34 -18.40 21.58
N THR A 667 -22.25 -17.81 21.11
CA THR A 667 -21.74 -17.99 19.75
C THR A 667 -20.22 -18.17 19.77
N THR A 668 -19.72 -19.24 19.17
CA THR A 668 -18.28 -19.44 18.89
C THR A 668 -17.99 -19.18 17.42
N PHE A 669 -17.00 -18.33 17.14
CA PHE A 669 -16.46 -18.09 15.81
C PHE A 669 -15.11 -18.76 15.65
N TYR A 670 -14.92 -19.41 14.50
CA TYR A 670 -13.67 -20.09 14.14
C TYR A 670 -12.87 -19.18 13.21
N LEU A 671 -11.65 -18.82 13.61
CA LEU A 671 -10.76 -17.93 12.87
C LEU A 671 -9.52 -18.74 12.46
N GLN A 672 -9.46 -19.17 11.20
CA GLN A 672 -8.40 -20.05 10.69
C GLN A 672 -8.37 -20.07 9.15
N SER A 673 -7.25 -20.50 8.56
CA SER A 673 -7.07 -20.54 7.10
C SER A 673 -7.92 -21.61 6.42
N GLU A 674 -7.89 -22.82 6.97
CA GLU A 674 -8.59 -23.98 6.43
C GLU A 674 -10.03 -24.06 6.96
N SER A 675 -10.92 -24.65 6.17
CA SER A 675 -12.29 -24.92 6.64
C SER A 675 -12.21 -25.78 7.90
N PRO A 676 -13.02 -25.48 8.94
CA PRO A 676 -13.21 -26.42 10.04
C PRO A 676 -14.01 -27.64 9.52
N ASP A 677 -14.78 -28.27 10.40
CA ASP A 677 -15.72 -29.29 9.99
C ASP A 677 -16.94 -28.68 9.28
N PRO A 678 -17.61 -29.39 8.33
CA PRO A 678 -18.75 -28.87 7.58
C PRO A 678 -19.89 -28.31 8.44
N ASP A 679 -20.07 -28.82 9.65
CA ASP A 679 -21.09 -28.35 10.59
C ASP A 679 -20.75 -27.02 11.26
N LYS A 680 -19.49 -26.57 11.20
CA LYS A 680 -18.95 -25.34 11.80
C LYS A 680 -18.72 -24.21 10.79
N GLU A 681 -18.78 -24.48 9.49
CA GLU A 681 -18.52 -23.51 8.42
C GLU A 681 -19.41 -22.25 8.49
N SER A 682 -20.64 -22.38 9.02
CA SER A 682 -21.52 -21.23 9.21
C SER A 682 -20.92 -20.16 10.12
N ASN A 683 -20.08 -20.55 11.08
CA ASN A 683 -19.46 -19.68 12.08
C ASN A 683 -17.98 -19.38 11.77
N TRP A 684 -17.49 -19.82 10.62
CA TRP A 684 -16.09 -19.68 10.23
C TRP A 684 -15.83 -18.35 9.50
N LEU A 685 -14.68 -17.73 9.82
CA LEU A 685 -14.11 -16.61 9.09
C LEU A 685 -12.67 -16.95 8.63
N PRO A 686 -12.41 -17.05 7.31
CA PRO A 686 -11.09 -17.42 6.81
C PRO A 686 -10.01 -16.37 7.09
N THR A 687 -8.83 -16.80 7.55
CA THR A 687 -7.68 -15.90 7.84
C THR A 687 -6.65 -15.81 6.71
N GLY A 688 -6.80 -16.58 5.63
CA GLY A 688 -5.86 -16.64 4.50
C GLY A 688 -4.42 -16.96 4.93
N ASN A 689 -3.41 -16.27 4.39
CA ASN A 689 -1.99 -16.57 4.65
C ASN A 689 -1.29 -15.44 5.43
N GLY A 690 -0.38 -15.82 6.34
CA GLY A 690 0.49 -14.87 7.06
C GLY A 690 -0.11 -14.32 8.35
N ALA A 691 0.39 -13.15 8.77
CA ALA A 691 -0.13 -12.44 9.94
C ALA A 691 -1.40 -11.66 9.57
N TRP A 692 -2.32 -11.58 10.51
CA TRP A 692 -3.60 -10.90 10.35
C TRP A 692 -4.01 -10.22 11.65
N PHE A 693 -4.97 -9.31 11.56
CA PHE A 693 -5.62 -8.74 12.73
C PHE A 693 -7.12 -8.64 12.47
N THR A 694 -7.88 -8.41 13.52
CA THR A 694 -9.34 -8.34 13.44
C THR A 694 -9.89 -7.08 14.09
N ILE A 695 -11.02 -6.63 13.58
CA ILE A 695 -11.79 -5.53 14.14
C ILE A 695 -13.19 -6.03 14.47
N LEU A 696 -13.58 -5.92 15.75
CA LEU A 696 -14.98 -6.05 16.19
C LEU A 696 -15.62 -4.66 16.14
N ARG A 697 -16.62 -4.51 15.27
CA ARG A 697 -17.41 -3.30 15.08
C ARG A 697 -18.73 -3.43 15.81
N MET A 698 -19.08 -2.43 16.60
CA MET A 698 -20.33 -2.37 17.35
C MET A 698 -21.01 -1.03 17.05
N TYR A 699 -22.23 -1.08 16.50
CA TYR A 699 -22.97 0.10 16.04
C TYR A 699 -24.10 0.43 17.01
N ILE A 700 -24.17 1.70 17.43
CA ILE A 700 -24.98 2.18 18.55
C ILE A 700 -24.71 1.30 19.80
N PRO A 701 -23.45 1.22 20.27
CA PRO A 701 -23.09 0.40 21.42
C PRO A 701 -23.70 0.94 22.71
N HIS A 702 -23.98 0.04 23.65
CA HIS A 702 -24.42 0.43 24.99
C HIS A 702 -23.29 1.12 25.78
N PRO A 703 -23.60 1.93 26.82
CA PRO A 703 -22.61 2.69 27.56
C PRO A 703 -21.45 1.86 28.13
N GLU A 704 -21.69 0.62 28.55
CA GLU A 704 -20.67 -0.28 29.08
C GLU A 704 -19.58 -0.63 28.05
N VAL A 705 -19.87 -0.59 26.75
CA VAL A 705 -18.86 -0.78 25.70
C VAL A 705 -18.07 0.52 25.50
N VAL A 706 -18.76 1.66 25.45
CA VAL A 706 -18.14 2.99 25.29
C VAL A 706 -17.17 3.29 26.43
N ASN A 707 -17.53 2.90 27.66
CA ASN A 707 -16.70 3.10 28.85
C ASN A 707 -15.66 1.98 29.07
N ALA A 708 -15.58 1.01 28.15
CA ALA A 708 -14.71 -0.16 28.24
C ALA A 708 -14.89 -0.96 29.56
N GLU A 709 -16.15 -1.11 29.98
CA GLU A 709 -16.59 -1.89 31.14
C GLU A 709 -17.04 -3.29 30.73
N TRP A 710 -17.70 -3.41 29.56
CA TRP A 710 -17.93 -4.68 28.90
C TRP A 710 -16.59 -5.26 28.46
N LYS A 711 -16.31 -6.50 28.86
CA LYS A 711 -15.01 -7.14 28.63
C LYS A 711 -15.12 -8.14 27.48
N CYS A 712 -14.87 -7.67 26.25
CA CYS A 712 -14.82 -8.53 25.08
C CYS A 712 -13.96 -9.79 25.37
N PRO A 713 -14.46 -11.01 25.11
CA PRO A 713 -13.67 -12.24 25.28
C PRO A 713 -12.38 -12.23 24.45
N SER A 714 -11.32 -12.85 24.98
CA SER A 714 -10.06 -13.01 24.25
C SER A 714 -10.22 -13.97 23.06
N ILE A 715 -9.39 -13.78 22.05
CA ILE A 715 -9.20 -14.76 20.98
C ILE A 715 -8.28 -15.86 21.51
N VAL A 716 -8.75 -17.11 21.51
CA VAL A 716 -8.03 -18.24 22.11
C VAL A 716 -7.40 -19.09 21.01
N LYS A 717 -6.11 -19.35 21.09
CA LYS A 717 -5.44 -20.35 20.23
C LYS A 717 -5.80 -21.77 20.70
N VAL A 718 -6.16 -22.66 19.76
CA VAL A 718 -6.73 -23.99 20.08
C VAL A 718 -5.93 -25.19 19.55
N ASP A 719 -4.67 -24.99 19.16
CA ASP A 719 -3.78 -26.06 18.66
C ASP A 719 -2.38 -26.09 19.25
#